data_AF-A0A090MA26-F1
#
_entry.id   AF-A0A090MA26-F1
#
_cell.length_a   1.000
_cell.length_b   1.000
_cell.length_c   1.000
_cell.angle_alpha   90.00
_cell.angle_beta   90.00
_cell.angle_gamma   90.00
#
_symmetry.space_group_name_H-M   'P 1'
#
loop_
_entity.id
_entity.type
_entity.pdbx_description
1 polymer ?
#
loop_
_entity_poly.entity_id
_entity_poly.type
_entity_poly.pdbx_seq_one_letter_code
_entity_poly.pdbx_strand_id
1 'polypeptide(L)'
;MSLQSTSFTESDNSASPYEDDSVFDSDNDHTSDIDTNLSDASDIDLELDDAQRLLGGNDLPPEFFLRMEDDFMEADADDTAYADGTTRQLDAIERRWNTYCKYTKQDPKYCLQHISLSKINAFFHWLFAQKTGVKERKLSGIRSSHTLKQYWKEFRLVYERETKKKIDPVLNRRMRRILRKLVVDNGLTGERRENRCMTIEDLKRQADTTINTTKQRFHLGEHRIYALLFLLLIAPSGSRPRALLFLRFGDLELSLARDPQGGPHRILIRFKLRFTKTFLGEKETNILTLPETIFDSSLLLSPHTLLLGLLFYHKAFDAPTLTSPEHLSKLDIHPDEHELPLPLKQSMNNIFVFRRATKTSMNGYVLSANEQITYNMISGWTKKLGELAGFGVVVILYTLRYNAGNEFDQCPNISDGLRNLMLQHANSRTFEKHYLGRVVPVDTMAVVSHKEQQKALMRQACSIGYSASKRRPTHLTAEQSASVNDDPKIQDLLRQRDVLLSKGNKSDRVRIRLSKISKDIQSEKARLRRKHKDQVRKLWSREQAVTDIERQLAGKTFEEPPVSPSDEDAHPAQKRLYKALTAPATSTIESEYYRRNDAILSVISYCSIQEPPLPPMTRYKAVATRKNVTNPDDNTANDATSSALGDAITSKSCIAVCVIRR
;
A
#
# COMPACT_ATOMS: atom_id res chain seq x y z
N MET A 1 59.22 19.48 -22.63
CA MET A 1 58.70 19.95 -21.33
C MET A 1 57.50 20.84 -21.56
N SER A 2 56.28 20.34 -21.30
CA SER A 2 55.14 21.15 -20.87
C SER A 2 54.04 20.21 -20.39
N LEU A 3 53.60 20.41 -19.16
CA LEU A 3 52.58 19.64 -18.44
C LEU A 3 51.19 20.07 -18.91
N GLN A 4 50.34 19.12 -19.29
CA GLN A 4 48.90 19.35 -19.48
C GLN A 4 48.10 18.66 -18.37
N SER A 5 47.33 19.51 -17.69
CA SER A 5 46.36 19.24 -16.63
C SER A 5 45.24 18.30 -17.08
N THR A 6 45.11 17.15 -16.43
CA THR A 6 43.94 16.27 -16.54
C THR A 6 42.91 16.64 -15.48
N SER A 7 41.76 17.16 -15.92
CA SER A 7 40.59 17.39 -15.08
C SER A 7 39.87 16.07 -14.79
N PHE A 8 39.81 15.71 -13.50
CA PHE A 8 38.95 14.64 -13.01
C PHE A 8 37.49 15.05 -13.15
N THR A 9 36.75 14.37 -14.03
CA THR A 9 35.29 14.41 -14.09
C THR A 9 34.75 13.41 -13.09
N GLU A 10 34.25 13.90 -11.95
CA GLU A 10 33.56 13.09 -10.95
C GLU A 10 32.27 12.52 -11.55
N SER A 11 32.12 11.20 -11.43
CA SER A 11 30.97 10.43 -11.87
C SER A 11 29.71 10.84 -11.10
N ASP A 12 28.70 11.31 -11.83
CA ASP A 12 27.33 11.48 -11.34
C ASP A 12 26.76 10.11 -10.94
N ASN A 13 26.83 9.80 -9.65
CA ASN A 13 26.11 8.69 -9.04
C ASN A 13 24.60 9.01 -9.07
N SER A 14 23.96 8.64 -10.18
CA SER A 14 22.52 8.64 -10.33
C SER A 14 21.90 7.73 -9.29
N ALA A 15 21.25 8.34 -8.29
CA ALA A 15 20.45 7.64 -7.31
C ALA A 15 19.36 6.85 -8.04
N SER A 16 19.48 5.52 -7.98
CA SER A 16 18.49 4.57 -8.45
C SER A 16 17.12 4.90 -7.87
N PRO A 17 16.03 4.95 -8.66
CA PRO A 17 14.67 5.24 -8.17
C PRO A 17 14.14 4.23 -7.15
N TYR A 18 14.86 3.14 -6.91
CA TYR A 18 14.39 1.97 -6.19
C TYR A 18 14.86 1.86 -4.74
N GLU A 19 15.73 2.76 -4.27
CA GLU A 19 16.35 2.65 -2.94
C GLU A 19 15.91 3.74 -1.94
N ASP A 20 14.95 4.61 -2.29
CA ASP A 20 14.45 5.60 -1.31
C ASP A 20 12.92 5.70 -1.24
N ASP A 21 12.29 4.57 -0.94
CA ASP A 21 11.05 4.55 -0.15
C ASP A 21 11.35 4.21 1.32
N SER A 22 12.47 4.73 1.84
CA SER A 22 12.73 4.87 3.28
C SER A 22 11.99 6.08 3.88
N VAL A 23 10.89 6.49 3.25
CA VAL A 23 9.95 7.42 3.86
C VAL A 23 9.16 6.61 4.87
N PHE A 24 9.50 6.81 6.13
CA PHE A 24 8.59 6.64 7.25
C PHE A 24 7.32 7.50 6.99
N ASP A 25 6.44 7.03 6.10
CA ASP A 25 5.04 6.80 6.45
C ASP A 25 5.08 5.58 7.38
N SER A 26 5.65 5.67 8.58
CA SER A 26 4.73 5.70 9.72
C SER A 26 3.55 6.61 9.40
N ASP A 27 2.59 6.04 8.66
CA ASP A 27 1.20 6.27 8.95
C ASP A 27 1.08 6.04 10.46
N ASN A 28 1.24 7.12 11.22
CA ASN A 28 0.84 7.23 12.61
C ASN A 28 -0.69 7.26 12.75
N ASP A 29 -1.36 6.74 11.72
CA ASP A 29 -2.78 6.46 11.58
C ASP A 29 -2.98 5.00 11.16
N HIS A 30 -2.03 4.11 11.48
CA HIS A 30 -2.47 2.84 12.03
C HIS A 30 -3.28 3.20 13.27
N THR A 31 -4.60 3.26 13.12
CA THR A 31 -5.49 2.80 14.17
C THR A 31 -5.01 1.38 14.46
N SER A 32 -4.01 1.27 15.33
CA SER A 32 -3.81 0.06 16.08
C SER A 32 -5.16 -0.13 16.74
N ASP A 33 -5.95 -1.06 16.20
CA ASP A 33 -7.14 -1.58 16.86
C ASP A 33 -6.63 -2.32 18.11
N ILE A 34 -6.11 -1.53 19.05
CA ILE A 34 -6.04 -1.80 20.46
C ILE A 34 -7.27 -1.04 20.95
N ASP A 35 -8.45 -1.58 20.72
CA ASP A 35 -9.61 -1.29 21.56
C ASP A 35 -9.99 -2.60 22.23
N THR A 36 -9.03 -3.17 22.97
CA THR A 36 -9.39 -3.97 24.14
C THR A 36 -9.51 -2.98 25.28
N ASN A 37 -10.72 -2.84 25.83
CA ASN A 37 -10.96 -2.19 27.12
C ASN A 37 -10.22 -3.01 28.19
N LEU A 38 -8.92 -2.77 28.39
CA LEU A 38 -8.14 -3.34 29.50
C LEU A 38 -8.46 -2.64 30.86
N SER A 39 -9.56 -1.90 30.91
CA SER A 39 -10.05 -1.28 32.15
C SER A 39 -11.42 -1.79 32.57
N ASP A 40 -11.93 -2.85 31.93
CA ASP A 40 -13.26 -3.39 32.23
C ASP A 40 -13.33 -4.90 31.94
N ALA A 41 -12.26 -5.63 32.29
CA ALA A 41 -12.35 -7.06 32.48
C ALA A 41 -13.00 -7.26 33.86
N SER A 42 -14.33 -7.13 33.91
CA SER A 42 -15.10 -7.85 34.91
C SER A 42 -15.04 -9.33 34.51
N ASP A 43 -14.59 -10.12 35.46
CA ASP A 43 -14.68 -11.57 35.60
C ASP A 43 -15.41 -12.27 34.45
N ILE A 44 -14.62 -12.87 33.57
CA ILE A 44 -15.11 -13.99 32.77
C ILE A 44 -15.07 -15.17 33.73
N ASP A 45 -16.23 -15.53 34.28
CA ASP A 45 -16.43 -16.84 34.90
C ASP A 45 -16.05 -17.89 33.85
N LEU A 46 -14.85 -18.46 34.00
CA LEU A 46 -14.52 -19.72 33.39
C LEU A 46 -15.36 -20.75 34.13
N GLU A 47 -16.43 -21.23 33.49
CA GLU A 47 -17.09 -22.47 33.87
C GLU A 47 -16.04 -23.59 33.80
N LEU A 48 -15.37 -23.82 34.93
CA LEU A 48 -14.55 -24.99 35.21
C LEU A 48 -15.49 -26.17 35.40
N ASP A 49 -15.87 -26.84 34.31
CA ASP A 49 -16.59 -28.12 34.47
C ASP A 49 -16.19 -29.24 33.52
N ASP A 50 -15.05 -29.13 32.81
CA ASP A 50 -14.55 -30.24 31.98
C ASP A 50 -13.04 -30.52 32.10
N ALA A 51 -12.41 -30.11 33.21
CA ALA A 51 -11.00 -30.39 33.48
C ALA A 51 -10.75 -31.66 34.32
N GLN A 52 -11.76 -32.52 34.53
CA GLN A 52 -11.64 -33.65 35.47
C GLN A 52 -11.31 -35.01 34.85
N ARG A 53 -10.99 -35.10 33.54
CA ARG A 53 -10.79 -36.41 32.89
C ARG A 53 -9.50 -36.66 32.11
N LEU A 54 -8.50 -35.78 32.14
CA LEU A 54 -7.30 -35.98 31.30
C LEU A 54 -5.94 -35.63 31.95
N LEU A 55 -5.76 -35.83 33.25
CA LEU A 55 -4.43 -35.84 33.86
C LEU A 55 -4.28 -37.01 34.82
N GLY A 56 -3.39 -37.94 34.48
CA GLY A 56 -2.85 -38.93 35.41
C GLY A 56 -2.21 -38.23 36.59
N GLY A 57 -2.31 -38.86 37.76
CA GLY A 57 -2.00 -38.29 39.07
C GLY A 57 -0.61 -37.66 39.20
N ASN A 58 -0.56 -36.65 40.07
CA ASN A 58 0.62 -35.89 40.45
C ASN A 58 1.72 -36.77 41.08
N ASP A 59 2.85 -36.96 40.38
CA ASP A 59 4.08 -37.54 40.92
C ASP A 59 5.16 -36.47 41.23
N LEU A 60 4.76 -35.24 41.56
CA LEU A 60 5.70 -34.20 41.99
C LEU A 60 5.64 -34.02 43.51
N PRO A 61 6.77 -34.16 44.22
CA PRO A 61 6.79 -34.07 45.68
C PRO A 61 6.54 -32.63 46.14
N PRO A 62 5.94 -32.39 47.32
CA PRO A 62 5.62 -31.05 47.83
C PRO A 62 6.80 -30.07 47.82
N GLU A 63 8.02 -30.56 48.02
CA GLU A 63 9.25 -29.77 47.98
C GLU A 63 9.52 -29.13 46.61
N PHE A 64 9.02 -29.73 45.52
CA PHE A 64 9.09 -29.14 44.17
C PHE A 64 8.24 -27.87 44.07
N PHE A 65 7.04 -27.87 44.64
CA PHE A 65 6.14 -26.72 44.61
C PHE A 65 6.58 -25.63 45.59
N LEU A 66 7.05 -26.00 46.79
CA LEU A 66 7.60 -25.03 47.74
C LEU A 66 8.85 -24.33 47.19
N ARG A 67 9.72 -25.08 46.49
CA ARG A 67 10.87 -24.48 45.81
C ARG A 67 10.43 -23.57 44.64
N MET A 68 9.35 -23.90 43.94
CA MET A 68 8.77 -23.04 42.91
C MET A 68 8.19 -21.75 43.50
N GLU A 69 7.57 -21.80 44.69
CA GLU A 69 7.11 -20.61 45.42
C GLU A 69 8.29 -19.73 45.85
N ASP A 70 9.36 -20.33 46.39
CA ASP A 70 10.58 -19.61 46.81
C ASP A 70 11.36 -19.01 45.64
N ASP A 71 11.40 -19.71 44.49
CA ASP A 71 12.09 -19.27 43.27
C ASP A 71 11.21 -18.33 42.40
N PHE A 72 9.92 -18.14 42.71
CA PHE A 72 9.03 -17.28 41.94
C PHE A 72 9.26 -15.79 42.25
N MET A 73 9.72 -15.06 41.24
CA MET A 73 9.88 -13.61 41.32
C MET A 73 8.61 -12.94 40.78
N GLU A 74 7.78 -12.35 41.65
CA GLU A 74 6.58 -11.59 41.25
C GLU A 74 6.87 -10.52 40.18
N ALA A 75 8.09 -9.97 40.19
CA ALA A 75 8.56 -9.00 39.19
C ALA A 75 8.53 -9.53 37.74
N ASP A 76 8.67 -10.86 37.55
CA ASP A 76 8.61 -11.50 36.23
C ASP A 76 7.15 -11.62 35.72
N ALA A 77 6.17 -11.68 36.63
CA ALA A 77 4.74 -11.68 36.28
C ALA A 77 4.20 -10.27 35.93
N ASP A 78 4.86 -9.22 36.43
CA ASP A 78 4.53 -7.82 36.17
C ASP A 78 5.05 -7.31 34.81
N ASP A 79 5.86 -8.11 34.10
CA ASP A 79 6.41 -7.76 32.80
C ASP A 79 5.42 -8.10 31.69
N THR A 80 4.67 -7.07 31.29
CA THR A 80 3.68 -7.19 30.22
C THR A 80 4.36 -7.43 28.86
N ALA A 81 4.21 -8.62 28.30
CA ALA A 81 4.81 -9.02 27.02
C ALA A 81 4.11 -8.37 25.80
N TYR A 82 4.36 -7.07 25.55
CA TYR A 82 3.85 -6.36 24.37
C TYR A 82 4.34 -6.95 23.04
N ALA A 83 3.44 -7.07 22.06
CA ALA A 83 3.84 -7.41 20.70
C ALA A 83 4.81 -6.35 20.12
N ASP A 84 5.79 -6.77 19.31
CA ASP A 84 6.83 -5.89 18.74
C ASP A 84 6.34 -4.56 18.18
N GLY A 85 5.18 -4.58 17.51
CA GLY A 85 4.58 -3.37 16.93
C GLY A 85 4.17 -2.37 18.01
N THR A 86 3.56 -2.85 19.09
CA THR A 86 3.18 -2.04 20.25
C THR A 86 4.43 -1.56 20.98
N THR A 87 5.42 -2.43 21.21
CA THR A 87 6.70 -2.03 21.83
C THR A 87 7.36 -0.89 21.06
N ARG A 88 7.43 -0.97 19.73
CA ARG A 88 7.98 0.12 18.89
C ARG A 88 7.23 1.45 19.04
N GLN A 89 5.90 1.42 19.22
CA GLN A 89 5.08 2.61 19.49
C GLN A 89 5.39 3.19 20.88
N LEU A 90 5.45 2.34 21.90
CA LEU A 90 5.81 2.73 23.26
C LEU A 90 7.22 3.34 23.32
N ASP A 91 8.20 2.71 22.68
CA ASP A 91 9.57 3.24 22.62
C ASP A 91 9.61 4.57 21.86
N ALA A 92 8.72 4.78 20.88
CA ALA A 92 8.65 6.04 20.16
C ALA A 92 8.12 7.19 21.04
N ILE A 93 7.09 6.96 21.85
CA ILE A 93 6.58 7.97 22.77
C ILE A 93 7.55 8.19 23.94
N GLU A 94 8.20 7.14 24.43
CA GLU A 94 9.22 7.22 25.47
C GLU A 94 10.45 8.01 25.00
N ARG A 95 10.95 7.76 23.79
CA ARG A 95 12.04 8.59 23.21
C ARG A 95 11.67 10.07 23.17
N ARG A 96 10.41 10.39 22.85
CA ARG A 96 9.93 11.78 22.83
C ARG A 96 9.86 12.37 24.23
N TRP A 97 9.38 11.60 25.21
CA TRP A 97 9.40 12.00 26.62
C TRP A 97 10.82 12.28 27.11
N ASN A 98 11.76 11.36 26.86
CA ASN A 98 13.17 11.52 27.23
C ASN A 98 13.79 12.75 26.58
N THR A 99 13.44 13.02 25.31
CA THR A 99 13.90 14.22 24.60
C THR A 99 13.34 15.50 25.24
N TYR A 100 12.07 15.50 25.64
CA TYR A 100 11.44 16.62 26.37
C TYR A 100 12.08 16.85 27.74
N CYS A 101 12.31 15.79 28.51
CA CYS A 101 12.99 15.87 29.81
C CYS A 101 14.43 16.38 29.67
N LYS A 102 15.17 15.91 28.66
CA LYS A 102 16.51 16.44 28.34
C LYS A 102 16.46 17.93 27.96
N TYR A 103 15.48 18.34 27.16
CA TYR A 103 15.27 19.75 26.79
C TYR A 103 14.96 20.63 28.00
N THR A 104 14.19 20.12 28.96
CA THR A 104 13.83 20.81 30.21
C THR A 104 14.85 20.61 31.35
N LYS A 105 15.95 19.89 31.09
CA LYS A 105 17.01 19.55 32.07
C LYS A 105 16.49 18.79 33.30
N GLN A 106 15.53 17.89 33.11
CA GLN A 106 14.96 17.05 34.17
C GLN A 106 15.26 15.59 33.92
N ASP A 107 15.34 14.78 34.99
CA ASP A 107 15.47 13.34 34.87
C ASP A 107 14.15 12.71 34.38
N PRO A 108 14.16 11.92 33.28
CA PRO A 108 12.92 11.37 32.71
C PRO A 108 12.18 10.42 33.63
N LYS A 109 12.90 9.55 34.37
CA LYS A 109 12.32 8.53 35.24
C LYS A 109 11.69 9.16 36.47
N TYR A 110 12.42 10.05 37.13
CA TYR A 110 11.93 10.85 38.24
C TYR A 110 10.66 11.64 37.85
N CYS A 111 10.63 12.21 36.63
CA CYS A 111 9.45 12.93 36.15
C CYS A 111 8.23 12.03 35.90
N LEU A 112 8.43 10.77 35.50
CA LEU A 112 7.33 9.80 35.42
C LEU A 112 6.86 9.39 36.81
N GLN A 113 7.76 9.11 37.75
CA GLN A 113 7.38 8.77 39.13
C GLN A 113 6.62 9.90 39.84
N HIS A 114 7.00 11.16 39.57
CA HIS A 114 6.38 12.36 40.15
C HIS A 114 5.56 13.12 39.10
N ILE A 115 4.74 12.40 38.35
CA ILE A 115 3.95 12.97 37.27
C ILE A 115 2.89 13.96 37.81
N SER A 116 2.71 15.08 37.12
CA SER A 116 1.69 16.06 37.44
C SER A 116 0.95 16.51 36.18
N LEU A 117 -0.27 17.03 36.34
CA LEU A 117 -1.08 17.53 35.22
C LEU A 117 -0.30 18.59 34.41
N SER A 118 0.42 19.48 35.10
CA SER A 118 1.22 20.53 34.45
C SER A 118 2.35 19.97 33.60
N LYS A 119 3.06 18.93 34.08
CA LYS A 119 4.13 18.26 33.31
C LYS A 119 3.59 17.59 32.05
N ILE A 120 2.49 16.83 32.18
CA ILE A 120 1.88 16.15 31.03
C ILE A 120 1.36 17.19 30.03
N ASN A 121 0.69 18.25 30.51
CA ASN A 121 0.22 19.34 29.66
C ASN A 121 1.37 19.95 28.85
N ALA A 122 2.46 20.34 29.53
CA ALA A 122 3.63 20.92 28.88
C ALA A 122 4.28 19.98 27.86
N PHE A 123 4.38 18.69 28.15
CA PHE A 123 4.88 17.68 27.21
C PHE A 123 4.01 17.59 25.95
N PHE A 124 2.69 17.53 26.09
CA PHE A 124 1.80 17.45 24.94
C PHE A 124 1.82 18.73 24.09
N HIS A 125 1.96 19.91 24.70
CA HIS A 125 2.23 21.15 23.95
C HIS A 125 3.60 21.11 23.24
N TRP A 126 4.63 20.60 23.91
CA TRP A 126 5.97 20.46 23.33
C TRP A 126 5.99 19.54 22.11
N LEU A 127 5.14 18.49 22.07
CA LEU A 127 5.01 17.61 20.91
C LEU A 127 4.61 18.36 19.63
N PHE A 128 3.77 19.41 19.72
CA PHE A 128 3.40 20.24 18.57
C PHE A 128 4.52 21.15 18.10
N ALA A 129 5.45 21.53 18.98
CA ALA A 129 6.60 22.35 18.63
C ALA A 129 7.68 21.57 17.85
N GLN A 130 7.64 20.24 17.86
CA GLN A 130 8.67 19.41 17.23
C GLN A 130 8.50 19.33 15.71
N LYS A 131 9.55 19.74 14.98
CA LYS A 131 9.60 19.72 13.50
C LYS A 131 10.52 18.64 12.94
N THR A 132 11.37 18.06 13.78
CA THR A 132 12.36 17.04 13.42
C THR A 132 12.28 15.85 14.37
N GLY A 133 12.47 14.66 13.82
CA GLY A 133 12.42 13.38 14.51
C GLY A 133 13.78 12.70 14.48
N VAL A 134 13.76 11.37 14.63
CA VAL A 134 14.96 10.54 14.68
C VAL A 134 15.77 10.68 13.38
N LYS A 135 17.10 10.77 13.49
CA LYS A 135 18.05 11.01 12.38
C LYS A 135 17.76 12.31 11.60
N GLU A 136 17.33 13.36 12.30
CA GLU A 136 17.01 14.69 11.75
C GLU A 136 15.91 14.71 10.67
N ARG A 137 15.11 13.63 10.57
CA ARG A 137 14.01 13.56 9.60
C ARG A 137 12.91 14.54 9.96
N LYS A 138 12.34 15.22 8.97
CA LYS A 138 11.20 16.13 9.18
C LYS A 138 9.96 15.37 9.68
N LEU A 139 9.30 15.87 10.72
CA LEU A 139 8.03 15.32 11.22
C LEU A 139 6.85 15.97 10.49
N SER A 140 5.81 15.17 10.19
CA SER A 140 4.56 15.63 9.58
C SER A 140 3.74 16.56 10.50
N GLY A 141 4.02 16.53 11.80
CA GLY A 141 3.20 17.14 12.85
C GLY A 141 1.97 16.29 13.19
N ILE A 142 1.30 16.62 14.29
CA ILE A 142 0.01 16.02 14.67
C ILE A 142 -1.07 16.80 13.94
N ARG A 143 -1.86 16.13 13.09
CA ARG A 143 -2.95 16.77 12.31
C ARG A 143 -4.34 16.25 12.66
N SER A 144 -4.41 15.12 13.37
CA SER A 144 -5.65 14.41 13.69
C SER A 144 -5.83 14.30 15.21
N SER A 145 -7.09 14.43 15.64
CA SER A 145 -7.48 14.18 17.03
C SER A 145 -7.26 12.72 17.45
N HIS A 146 -7.32 11.77 16.51
CA HIS A 146 -7.12 10.35 16.77
C HIS A 146 -5.65 10.05 17.07
N THR A 147 -4.72 10.59 16.28
CA THR A 147 -3.28 10.49 16.56
C THR A 147 -2.95 11.05 17.96
N LEU A 148 -3.56 12.18 18.34
CA LEU A 148 -3.36 12.76 19.66
C LEU A 148 -3.88 11.85 20.78
N LYS A 149 -5.07 11.26 20.62
CA LYS A 149 -5.63 10.28 21.55
C LYS A 149 -4.77 9.02 21.65
N GLN A 150 -4.20 8.58 20.53
CA GLN A 150 -3.31 7.44 20.46
C GLN A 150 -2.01 7.71 21.23
N TYR A 151 -1.38 8.88 21.05
CA TYR A 151 -0.20 9.25 21.86
C TYR A 151 -0.52 9.30 23.35
N TRP A 152 -1.71 9.75 23.74
CA TRP A 152 -2.14 9.70 25.14
C TRP A 152 -2.29 8.27 25.65
N LYS A 153 -2.81 7.35 24.82
CA LYS A 153 -2.87 5.94 25.16
C LYS A 153 -1.47 5.34 25.33
N GLU A 154 -0.59 5.55 24.36
CA GLU A 154 0.81 5.07 24.40
C GLU A 154 1.56 5.65 25.61
N PHE A 155 1.38 6.94 25.90
CA PHE A 155 2.00 7.57 27.07
C PHE A 155 1.55 6.93 28.39
N ARG A 156 0.26 6.60 28.52
CA ARG A 156 -0.26 5.88 29.71
C ARG A 156 0.39 4.51 29.87
N LEU A 157 0.60 3.79 28.78
CA LEU A 157 1.26 2.48 28.80
C LEU A 157 2.76 2.61 29.11
N VAL A 158 3.44 3.65 28.62
CA VAL A 158 4.84 3.92 29.01
C VAL A 158 4.95 4.28 30.49
N TYR A 159 4.02 5.07 31.01
CA TYR A 159 3.94 5.37 32.44
C TYR A 159 3.75 4.10 33.26
N GLU A 160 2.83 3.22 32.86
CA GLU A 160 2.56 1.95 33.52
C GLU A 160 3.77 1.01 33.45
N ARG A 161 4.45 0.94 32.30
CA ARG A 161 5.68 0.16 32.11
C ARG A 161 6.81 0.60 33.05
N GLU A 162 7.00 1.90 33.24
CA GLU A 162 8.08 2.45 34.07
C GLU A 162 7.75 2.48 35.57
N THR A 163 6.50 2.77 35.94
CA THR A 163 6.12 2.98 37.35
C THR A 163 5.38 1.79 37.96
N LYS A 164 5.02 0.79 37.14
CA LYS A 164 4.16 -0.35 37.51
C LYS A 164 2.80 0.07 38.09
N LYS A 165 2.38 1.32 37.83
CA LYS A 165 1.12 1.91 38.30
C LYS A 165 0.34 2.49 37.14
N LYS A 166 -0.98 2.44 37.23
CA LYS A 166 -1.86 3.15 36.29
C LYS A 166 -1.92 4.63 36.65
N ILE A 167 -2.00 5.50 35.63
CA ILE A 167 -2.23 6.93 35.85
C ILE A 167 -3.54 7.12 36.62
N ASP A 168 -3.49 7.92 37.67
CA ASP A 168 -4.64 8.30 38.50
C ASP A 168 -5.89 8.64 37.64
N PRO A 169 -7.07 8.05 37.93
CA PRO A 169 -8.29 8.32 37.18
C PRO A 169 -8.69 9.79 37.11
N VAL A 170 -8.45 10.58 38.17
CA VAL A 170 -8.77 12.02 38.20
C VAL A 170 -7.86 12.78 37.24
N LEU A 171 -6.55 12.51 37.29
CA LEU A 171 -5.56 13.04 36.37
C LEU A 171 -5.88 12.66 34.91
N ASN A 172 -6.24 11.40 34.66
CA ASN A 172 -6.64 10.94 33.32
C ASN A 172 -7.88 11.70 32.81
N ARG A 173 -8.89 11.91 33.66
CA ARG A 173 -10.09 12.69 33.30
C ARG A 173 -9.74 14.15 32.98
N ARG A 174 -8.88 14.78 33.77
CA ARG A 174 -8.39 16.16 33.54
C ARG A 174 -7.60 16.25 32.23
N MET A 175 -6.72 15.29 31.96
CA MET A 175 -5.97 15.23 30.70
C MET A 175 -6.88 15.12 29.47
N ARG A 176 -7.97 14.35 29.52
CA ARG A 176 -8.94 14.31 28.39
C ARG A 176 -9.50 15.70 28.04
N ARG A 177 -9.71 16.59 29.02
CA ARG A 177 -10.15 17.97 28.77
C ARG A 177 -9.05 18.79 28.10
N ILE A 178 -7.80 18.62 28.52
CA ILE A 178 -6.63 19.24 27.89
C ILE A 178 -6.48 18.79 26.44
N LEU A 179 -6.60 17.49 26.15
CA LEU A 179 -6.53 16.97 24.78
C LEU A 179 -7.63 17.55 23.89
N ARG A 180 -8.85 17.75 24.41
CA ARG A 180 -9.92 18.43 23.68
C ARG A 180 -9.56 19.89 23.39
N LYS A 181 -8.98 20.59 24.36
CA LYS A 181 -8.50 21.97 24.16
C LYS A 181 -7.39 22.01 23.10
N LEU A 182 -6.42 21.11 23.16
CA LEU A 182 -5.36 21.00 22.15
C LEU A 182 -5.89 20.72 20.74
N VAL A 183 -6.97 19.93 20.62
CA VAL A 183 -7.66 19.71 19.33
C VAL A 183 -8.19 21.03 18.77
N VAL A 184 -8.84 21.85 19.60
CA VAL A 184 -9.40 23.15 19.19
C VAL A 184 -8.27 24.15 18.88
N ASP A 185 -7.33 24.33 19.81
CA ASP A 185 -6.24 25.31 19.71
C ASP A 185 -5.35 25.09 18.49
N ASN A 186 -5.19 23.83 18.04
CA ASN A 186 -4.36 23.48 16.89
C ASN A 186 -5.17 23.12 15.64
N GLY A 187 -6.50 23.31 15.65
CA GLY A 187 -7.38 23.03 14.50
C GLY A 187 -7.28 21.58 14.00
N LEU A 188 -7.16 20.60 14.90
CA LEU A 188 -7.01 19.20 14.51
C LEU A 188 -8.32 18.65 13.96
N THR A 189 -8.24 17.90 12.87
CA THR A 189 -9.44 17.26 12.33
C THR A 189 -9.89 16.11 13.23
N GLY A 190 -11.21 16.06 13.49
CA GLY A 190 -11.89 14.93 14.09
C GLY A 190 -12.50 13.98 13.06
N GLU A 191 -12.42 14.31 11.78
CA GLU A 191 -12.97 13.50 10.70
C GLU A 191 -12.15 12.22 10.58
N ARG A 192 -12.85 11.09 10.55
CA ARG A 192 -12.22 9.83 10.19
C ARG A 192 -12.01 9.81 8.69
N ARG A 193 -10.91 9.20 8.26
CA ARG A 193 -10.77 8.76 6.89
C ARG A 193 -11.98 7.89 6.54
N GLU A 194 -12.56 8.14 5.37
CA GLU A 194 -13.63 7.32 4.86
C GLU A 194 -13.11 5.90 4.53
N ASN A 195 -13.74 4.90 5.14
CA ASN A 195 -13.48 3.49 4.88
C ASN A 195 -14.13 3.07 3.55
N ARG A 196 -13.59 3.56 2.44
CA ARG A 196 -14.12 3.22 1.13
C ARG A 196 -13.76 1.79 0.75
N CYS A 197 -14.75 1.10 0.18
CA CYS A 197 -14.65 -0.28 -0.24
C CYS A 197 -14.15 -0.36 -1.70
N MET A 198 -13.25 -1.30 -1.95
CA MET A 198 -12.87 -1.71 -3.30
C MET A 198 -13.70 -2.92 -3.69
N THR A 199 -14.66 -2.74 -4.61
CA THR A 199 -15.48 -3.86 -5.11
C THR A 199 -14.65 -4.75 -6.01
N ILE A 200 -15.22 -5.89 -6.42
CA ILE A 200 -14.55 -6.84 -7.31
C ILE A 200 -14.27 -6.23 -8.70
N GLU A 201 -15.15 -5.34 -9.19
CA GLU A 201 -14.96 -4.61 -10.45
C GLU A 201 -13.79 -3.63 -10.36
N ASP A 202 -13.65 -2.97 -9.21
CA ASP A 202 -12.52 -2.07 -8.94
C ASP A 202 -11.21 -2.86 -8.83
N LEU A 203 -11.24 -4.01 -8.16
CA LEU A 203 -10.11 -4.92 -8.12
C LEU A 203 -9.73 -5.40 -9.52
N LYS A 204 -10.69 -5.73 -10.38
CA LYS A 204 -10.46 -6.07 -11.81
C LYS A 204 -9.76 -4.95 -12.55
N ARG A 205 -10.21 -3.70 -12.39
CA ARG A 205 -9.59 -2.52 -13.01
C ARG A 205 -8.15 -2.31 -12.52
N GLN A 206 -7.90 -2.52 -11.23
CA GLN A 206 -6.54 -2.43 -10.70
C GLN A 206 -5.67 -3.60 -11.17
N ALA A 207 -6.21 -4.81 -11.24
CA ALA A 207 -5.50 -6.00 -11.72
C ALA A 207 -5.05 -5.83 -13.18
N ASP A 208 -5.95 -5.32 -14.02
CA ASP A 208 -5.69 -4.98 -15.43
C ASP A 208 -4.50 -4.02 -15.55
N THR A 209 -4.54 -2.93 -14.77
CA THR A 209 -3.45 -1.96 -14.71
C THR A 209 -2.16 -2.59 -14.19
N THR A 210 -2.24 -3.45 -13.17
CA THR A 210 -1.07 -4.09 -12.52
C THR A 210 -0.30 -4.96 -13.50
N ILE A 211 -1.00 -5.73 -14.33
CA ILE A 211 -0.35 -6.62 -15.29
C ILE A 211 0.08 -5.86 -16.54
N ASN A 212 -0.74 -4.95 -17.08
CA ASN A 212 -0.48 -4.32 -18.37
C ASN A 212 0.50 -3.12 -18.29
N THR A 213 0.50 -2.34 -17.21
CA THR A 213 1.22 -1.05 -17.22
C THR A 213 2.74 -1.18 -17.23
N THR A 214 3.40 -0.36 -18.06
CA THR A 214 4.85 -0.15 -18.07
C THR A 214 5.29 1.07 -17.24
N LYS A 215 4.31 1.88 -16.78
CA LYS A 215 4.52 3.11 -15.99
C LYS A 215 4.87 2.82 -14.52
N GLN A 216 4.63 1.60 -14.06
CA GLN A 216 5.16 1.02 -12.83
C GLN A 216 6.05 -0.14 -13.23
N ARG A 217 7.31 -0.13 -12.77
CA ARG A 217 8.25 -1.24 -12.98
C ARG A 217 8.72 -1.80 -11.65
N PHE A 218 8.91 -3.11 -11.61
CA PHE A 218 9.43 -3.83 -10.46
C PHE A 218 10.90 -4.21 -10.69
N HIS A 219 11.56 -4.84 -9.72
CA HIS A 219 12.89 -5.41 -9.98
C HIS A 219 12.80 -6.73 -10.74
N LEU A 220 11.83 -7.55 -10.32
CA LEU A 220 11.59 -8.90 -10.84
C LEU A 220 10.14 -8.98 -11.32
N GLY A 221 9.89 -9.67 -12.42
CA GLY A 221 8.53 -9.94 -12.91
C GLY A 221 7.70 -10.67 -11.85
N GLU A 222 8.34 -11.50 -11.02
CA GLU A 222 7.71 -12.13 -9.85
C GLU A 222 7.09 -11.12 -8.87
N HIS A 223 7.69 -9.93 -8.68
CA HIS A 223 7.09 -8.90 -7.82
C HIS A 223 5.82 -8.29 -8.38
N ARG A 224 5.65 -8.26 -9.71
CA ARG A 224 4.38 -7.88 -10.33
C ARG A 224 3.31 -8.92 -10.06
N ILE A 225 3.68 -10.21 -10.11
CA ILE A 225 2.79 -11.32 -9.72
C ILE A 225 2.40 -11.19 -8.25
N TYR A 226 3.36 -10.90 -7.36
CA TYR A 226 3.08 -10.63 -5.94
C TYR A 226 2.12 -9.46 -5.75
N ALA A 227 2.31 -8.36 -6.47
CA ALA A 227 1.48 -7.16 -6.34
C ALA A 227 0.00 -7.45 -6.61
N LEU A 228 -0.31 -8.37 -7.52
CA LEU A 228 -1.68 -8.81 -7.80
C LEU A 228 -2.12 -9.94 -6.86
N LEU A 229 -1.35 -11.02 -6.74
CA LEU A 229 -1.69 -12.18 -5.92
C LEU A 229 -1.98 -11.77 -4.46
N PHE A 230 -1.19 -10.84 -3.91
CA PHE A 230 -1.39 -10.34 -2.55
C PHE A 230 -2.78 -9.71 -2.38
N LEU A 231 -3.26 -8.94 -3.36
CA LEU A 231 -4.60 -8.36 -3.35
C LEU A 231 -5.68 -9.44 -3.51
N LEU A 232 -5.46 -10.43 -4.37
CA LEU A 232 -6.39 -11.55 -4.59
C LEU A 232 -6.50 -12.46 -3.36
N LEU A 233 -5.49 -12.53 -2.49
CA LEU A 233 -5.59 -13.25 -1.22
C LEU A 233 -6.24 -12.40 -0.12
N ILE A 234 -6.09 -11.06 -0.12
CA ILE A 234 -6.78 -10.18 0.83
C ILE A 234 -8.29 -10.15 0.56
N ALA A 235 -8.69 -10.03 -0.71
CA ALA A 235 -10.09 -9.79 -1.08
C ALA A 235 -11.08 -10.83 -0.50
N PRO A 236 -10.86 -12.15 -0.62
CA PRO A 236 -11.75 -13.16 -0.05
C PRO A 236 -11.47 -13.46 1.43
N SER A 237 -10.27 -13.19 1.94
CA SER A 237 -9.94 -13.46 3.35
C SER A 237 -10.40 -12.35 4.29
N GLY A 238 -10.51 -11.12 3.77
CA GLY A 238 -10.61 -9.92 4.59
C GLY A 238 -9.48 -9.80 5.60
N SER A 239 -8.35 -10.49 5.42
CA SER A 239 -7.31 -10.62 6.44
C SER A 239 -6.49 -9.35 6.65
N ARG A 240 -5.77 -9.27 7.78
CA ARG A 240 -4.84 -8.17 8.02
C ARG A 240 -3.68 -8.29 7.02
N PRO A 241 -3.31 -7.24 6.28
CA PRO A 241 -2.27 -7.36 5.26
C PRO A 241 -0.93 -7.86 5.81
N ARG A 242 -0.61 -7.50 7.07
CA ARG A 242 0.62 -7.96 7.71
C ARG A 242 0.64 -9.48 7.94
N ALA A 243 -0.50 -10.13 8.16
CA ALA A 243 -0.55 -11.59 8.31
C ALA A 243 -0.16 -12.29 7.00
N LEU A 244 -0.63 -11.79 5.86
CA LEU A 244 -0.28 -12.33 4.54
C LEU A 244 1.20 -12.15 4.18
N LEU A 245 1.86 -11.09 4.66
CA LEU A 245 3.31 -10.92 4.45
C LEU A 245 4.13 -12.03 5.11
N PHE A 246 3.61 -12.65 6.17
CA PHE A 246 4.26 -13.77 6.87
C PHE A 246 3.90 -15.13 6.29
N LEU A 247 3.09 -15.21 5.23
CA LEU A 247 2.69 -16.46 4.60
C LEU A 247 3.92 -17.22 4.08
N ARG A 248 4.09 -18.46 4.51
CA ARG A 248 5.15 -19.36 4.07
C ARG A 248 4.60 -20.45 3.16
N PHE A 249 5.47 -21.13 2.42
CA PHE A 249 5.03 -22.29 1.62
C PHE A 249 4.44 -23.41 2.49
N GLY A 250 4.93 -23.60 3.72
CA GLY A 250 4.36 -24.58 4.66
C GLY A 250 2.99 -24.18 5.24
N ASP A 251 2.56 -22.94 5.01
CA ASP A 251 1.22 -22.47 5.36
C ASP A 251 0.23 -22.67 4.18
N LEU A 252 0.69 -23.19 3.03
CA LEU A 252 -0.12 -23.50 1.86
C LEU A 252 -0.40 -25.00 1.78
N GLU A 253 -1.66 -25.35 1.54
CA GLU A 253 -2.13 -26.70 1.27
C GLU A 253 -2.88 -26.68 -0.06
N LEU A 254 -2.49 -27.56 -0.97
CA LEU A 254 -3.14 -27.72 -2.26
C LEU A 254 -3.72 -29.12 -2.35
N SER A 255 -4.92 -29.22 -2.90
CA SER A 255 -5.55 -30.51 -3.17
C SER A 255 -6.36 -30.43 -4.44
N LEU A 256 -6.42 -31.53 -5.19
CA LEU A 256 -7.42 -31.74 -6.21
C LEU A 256 -8.66 -32.33 -5.52
N ALA A 257 -9.82 -31.71 -5.65
CA ALA A 257 -11.04 -32.13 -4.96
C ALA A 257 -12.14 -32.52 -5.95
N ARG A 258 -12.88 -33.58 -5.60
CA ARG A 258 -14.03 -34.06 -6.38
C ARG A 258 -15.18 -33.09 -6.21
N ASP A 259 -15.79 -32.67 -7.31
CA ASP A 259 -17.00 -31.83 -7.24
C ASP A 259 -18.16 -32.69 -6.71
N PRO A 260 -18.79 -32.34 -5.57
CA PRO A 260 -19.89 -33.12 -5.02
C PRO A 260 -21.11 -33.18 -5.94
N GLN A 261 -21.19 -32.29 -6.94
CA GLN A 261 -22.26 -32.27 -7.96
C GLN A 261 -21.88 -33.06 -9.23
N GLY A 262 -20.79 -33.83 -9.21
CA GLY A 262 -20.37 -34.65 -10.36
C GLY A 262 -19.67 -33.87 -11.49
N GLY A 263 -19.26 -32.62 -11.22
CA GLY A 263 -18.46 -31.80 -12.12
C GLY A 263 -16.98 -32.21 -12.19
N PRO A 264 -16.18 -31.51 -13.00
CA PRO A 264 -14.73 -31.73 -13.07
C PRO A 264 -14.05 -31.48 -11.72
N HIS A 265 -12.95 -32.17 -11.47
CA HIS A 265 -12.12 -31.94 -10.29
C HIS A 265 -11.65 -30.49 -10.23
N ARG A 266 -11.64 -29.91 -9.02
CA ARG A 266 -11.25 -28.52 -8.77
C ARG A 266 -10.01 -28.49 -7.90
N ILE A 267 -9.09 -27.59 -8.20
CA ILE A 267 -7.98 -27.31 -7.29
C ILE A 267 -8.52 -26.48 -6.11
N LEU A 268 -8.19 -26.90 -4.89
CA LEU A 268 -8.41 -26.12 -3.68
C LEU A 268 -7.08 -25.53 -3.23
N ILE A 269 -7.06 -24.22 -2.99
CA ILE A 269 -5.98 -23.54 -2.27
C ILE A 269 -6.46 -23.31 -0.85
N ARG A 270 -5.82 -23.99 0.10
CA ARG A 270 -5.95 -23.75 1.53
C ARG A 270 -4.74 -22.97 2.01
N PHE A 271 -4.95 -21.89 2.75
CA PHE A 271 -3.85 -21.15 3.36
C PHE A 271 -4.11 -20.78 4.81
N LYS A 272 -3.08 -20.97 5.63
CA LYS A 272 -3.06 -20.71 7.07
C LYS A 272 -2.55 -19.31 7.34
N LEU A 273 -3.37 -18.49 7.98
CA LEU A 273 -2.95 -17.14 8.39
C LEU A 273 -2.62 -17.13 9.88
N ARG A 274 -1.33 -17.29 10.20
CA ARG A 274 -0.86 -17.23 11.58
C ARG A 274 -1.06 -15.83 12.16
N PHE A 275 -1.48 -15.79 13.42
CA PHE A 275 -1.78 -14.55 14.09
C PHE A 275 -0.49 -13.78 14.45
N THR A 276 -0.47 -12.48 14.17
CA THR A 276 0.74 -11.64 14.39
C THR A 276 0.71 -10.85 15.70
N LYS A 277 -0.40 -10.86 16.45
CA LYS A 277 -0.52 -10.20 17.75
C LYS A 277 -0.50 -11.26 18.87
N THR A 278 0.69 -11.65 19.32
CA THR A 278 0.90 -12.75 20.29
C THR A 278 0.77 -12.35 21.76
N PHE A 279 0.22 -11.16 22.06
CA PHE A 279 0.22 -10.58 23.41
C PHE A 279 -0.42 -11.46 24.50
N LEU A 280 -1.36 -12.33 24.14
CA LEU A 280 -2.12 -13.17 25.08
C LEU A 280 -1.92 -14.67 24.79
N GLY A 281 -0.82 -15.03 24.13
CA GLY A 281 -0.56 -16.39 23.64
C GLY A 281 -0.84 -16.57 22.14
N GLU A 282 -0.63 -17.79 21.66
CA GLU A 282 -0.96 -18.17 20.30
C GLU A 282 -2.48 -18.14 20.12
N LYS A 283 -2.94 -17.52 19.03
CA LYS A 283 -4.35 -17.60 18.63
C LYS A 283 -4.53 -18.73 17.64
N GLU A 284 -5.72 -19.29 17.66
CA GLU A 284 -6.17 -20.25 16.66
C GLU A 284 -5.95 -19.71 15.25
N THR A 285 -5.42 -20.58 14.39
CA THR A 285 -5.08 -20.25 13.02
C THR A 285 -6.28 -20.50 12.14
N ASN A 286 -6.77 -19.44 11.49
CA ASN A 286 -7.81 -19.59 10.48
C ASN A 286 -7.24 -20.22 9.21
N ILE A 287 -7.90 -21.26 8.73
CA ILE A 287 -7.66 -21.86 7.42
C ILE A 287 -8.72 -21.31 6.46
N LEU A 288 -8.29 -20.75 5.35
CA LEU A 288 -9.19 -20.29 4.30
C LEU A 288 -9.01 -21.17 3.07
N THR A 289 -10.13 -21.70 2.58
CA THR A 289 -10.19 -22.52 1.37
C THR A 289 -10.73 -21.69 0.22
N LEU A 290 -9.98 -21.63 -0.87
CA LEU A 290 -10.40 -21.03 -2.14
C LEU A 290 -10.56 -22.16 -3.16
N PRO A 291 -11.78 -22.43 -3.64
CA PRO A 291 -11.97 -23.35 -4.75
C PRO A 291 -11.63 -22.69 -6.09
N GLU A 292 -11.10 -23.47 -7.02
CA GLU A 292 -10.90 -23.05 -8.40
C GLU A 292 -12.24 -22.75 -9.08
N THR A 293 -12.32 -21.59 -9.73
CA THR A 293 -13.45 -21.22 -10.59
C THR A 293 -13.12 -21.60 -12.03
N ILE A 294 -13.76 -22.65 -12.52
CA ILE A 294 -13.69 -23.08 -13.92
C ILE A 294 -14.69 -22.25 -14.74
N PHE A 295 -14.37 -21.93 -16.00
CA PHE A 295 -15.17 -21.07 -16.87
C PHE A 295 -15.34 -19.62 -16.38
N ASP A 296 -14.40 -19.12 -15.56
CA ASP A 296 -14.40 -17.70 -15.21
C ASP A 296 -14.24 -16.85 -16.48
N SER A 297 -14.99 -15.75 -16.57
CA SER A 297 -14.93 -14.78 -17.66
C SER A 297 -13.51 -14.29 -17.98
N SER A 298 -12.63 -14.25 -16.97
CA SER A 298 -11.21 -13.90 -17.09
C SER A 298 -10.40 -14.53 -15.97
N LEU A 299 -9.17 -14.95 -16.26
CA LEU A 299 -8.23 -15.48 -15.27
C LEU A 299 -7.47 -14.40 -14.50
N LEU A 300 -7.72 -13.12 -14.79
CA LEU A 300 -7.05 -11.97 -14.18
C LEU A 300 -7.28 -11.88 -12.66
N LEU A 301 -8.46 -12.33 -12.20
CA LEU A 301 -8.80 -12.38 -10.78
C LEU A 301 -8.63 -13.77 -10.16
N SER A 302 -8.01 -14.71 -10.88
CA SER A 302 -7.78 -16.05 -10.37
C SER A 302 -6.53 -16.10 -9.50
N PRO A 303 -6.63 -16.30 -8.17
CA PRO A 303 -5.45 -16.55 -7.35
C PRO A 303 -4.78 -17.88 -7.72
N HIS A 304 -5.52 -18.83 -8.29
CA HIS A 304 -5.02 -20.14 -8.67
C HIS A 304 -3.96 -20.06 -9.76
N THR A 305 -4.21 -19.30 -10.83
CA THR A 305 -3.24 -19.18 -11.93
C THR A 305 -1.93 -18.54 -11.48
N LEU A 306 -2.03 -17.49 -10.65
CA LEU A 306 -0.85 -16.80 -10.13
C LEU A 306 -0.09 -17.64 -9.11
N LEU A 307 -0.77 -18.27 -8.14
CA LEU A 307 -0.12 -19.07 -7.11
C LEU A 307 0.48 -20.35 -7.69
N LEU A 308 -0.25 -21.09 -8.54
CA LEU A 308 0.27 -22.28 -9.21
C LEU A 308 1.48 -21.93 -10.09
N GLY A 309 1.44 -20.79 -10.80
CA GLY A 309 2.59 -20.28 -11.55
C GLY A 309 3.83 -20.07 -10.68
N LEU A 310 3.67 -19.49 -9.48
CA LEU A 310 4.76 -19.37 -8.51
C LEU A 310 5.25 -20.73 -8.00
N LEU A 311 4.32 -21.66 -7.68
CA LEU A 311 4.68 -22.99 -7.17
C LEU A 311 5.47 -23.79 -8.20
N PHE A 312 5.07 -23.78 -9.47
CA PHE A 312 5.84 -24.42 -10.55
C PHE A 312 7.17 -23.72 -10.81
N TYR A 313 7.20 -22.38 -10.81
CA TYR A 313 8.44 -21.61 -10.99
C TYR A 313 9.49 -21.95 -9.92
N HIS A 314 9.07 -22.07 -8.65
CA HIS A 314 9.94 -22.45 -7.53
C HIS A 314 10.13 -23.97 -7.39
N LYS A 315 9.53 -24.80 -8.26
CA LYS A 315 9.54 -26.26 -8.16
C LYS A 315 9.12 -26.74 -6.77
N ALA A 316 8.03 -26.17 -6.24
CA ALA A 316 7.61 -26.32 -4.85
C ALA A 316 6.91 -27.64 -4.54
N PHE A 317 6.36 -28.34 -5.54
CA PHE A 317 5.73 -29.64 -5.36
C PHE A 317 6.75 -30.71 -4.96
N ASP A 318 6.34 -31.58 -4.03
CA ASP A 318 7.16 -32.68 -3.53
C ASP A 318 7.24 -33.82 -4.56
N ALA A 319 6.15 -34.05 -5.30
CA ALA A 319 6.11 -34.99 -6.41
C ALA A 319 7.09 -34.57 -7.53
N PRO A 320 8.17 -35.33 -7.80
CA PRO A 320 9.25 -34.89 -8.68
C PRO A 320 8.83 -34.81 -10.15
N THR A 321 7.79 -35.55 -10.54
CA THR A 321 7.23 -35.57 -11.89
C THR A 321 6.19 -34.48 -12.13
N LEU A 322 5.67 -33.81 -11.09
CA LEU A 322 4.71 -32.72 -11.20
C LEU A 322 5.44 -31.40 -11.55
N THR A 323 5.96 -31.33 -12.77
CA THR A 323 6.82 -30.23 -13.23
C THR A 323 6.10 -29.21 -14.14
N SER A 324 4.89 -29.53 -14.60
CA SER A 324 4.15 -28.72 -15.58
C SER A 324 2.65 -28.68 -15.24
N PRO A 325 1.94 -27.58 -15.52
CA PRO A 325 0.50 -27.48 -15.25
C PRO A 325 -0.34 -28.51 -16.02
N GLU A 326 0.12 -28.99 -17.18
CA GLU A 326 -0.53 -30.05 -17.97
C GLU A 326 -0.59 -31.38 -17.22
N HIS A 327 0.26 -31.61 -16.23
CA HIS A 327 0.20 -32.82 -15.42
C HIS A 327 -1.01 -32.80 -14.48
N LEU A 328 -1.50 -31.61 -14.07
CA LEU A 328 -2.65 -31.50 -13.17
C LEU A 328 -3.92 -32.10 -13.77
N SER A 329 -4.14 -31.97 -15.08
CA SER A 329 -5.30 -32.55 -15.76
C SER A 329 -5.18 -34.06 -16.00
N LYS A 330 -4.02 -34.67 -15.70
CA LYS A 330 -3.81 -36.12 -15.79
C LYS A 330 -3.98 -36.83 -14.46
N LEU A 331 -4.16 -36.07 -13.37
CA LEU A 331 -4.38 -36.62 -12.05
C LEU A 331 -5.84 -36.99 -11.88
N ASP A 332 -6.08 -38.08 -11.16
CA ASP A 332 -7.41 -38.48 -10.71
C ASP A 332 -7.36 -38.77 -9.21
N ILE A 333 -8.54 -38.72 -8.59
CA ILE A 333 -8.72 -38.97 -7.16
C ILE A 333 -9.16 -40.43 -7.02
N HIS A 334 -8.57 -41.15 -6.05
CA HIS A 334 -8.96 -42.53 -5.78
C HIS A 334 -10.49 -42.63 -5.59
N PRO A 335 -11.17 -43.70 -6.06
CA PRO A 335 -12.63 -43.80 -6.00
C PRO A 335 -13.22 -43.64 -4.59
N ASP A 336 -12.50 -44.12 -3.57
CA ASP A 336 -12.91 -44.03 -2.16
C ASP A 336 -12.50 -42.71 -1.48
N GLU A 337 -11.88 -41.78 -2.21
CA GLU A 337 -11.41 -40.50 -1.69
C GLU A 337 -12.16 -39.31 -2.32
N HIS A 338 -12.25 -38.23 -1.54
CA HIS A 338 -12.85 -36.97 -1.97
C HIS A 338 -11.82 -35.95 -2.47
N GLU A 339 -10.55 -36.13 -2.10
CA GLU A 339 -9.47 -35.24 -2.47
C GLU A 339 -8.14 -35.97 -2.62
N LEU A 340 -7.32 -35.51 -3.57
CA LEU A 340 -5.93 -35.89 -3.73
C LEU A 340 -5.06 -34.72 -3.27
N PRO A 341 -4.32 -34.82 -2.16
CA PRO A 341 -3.36 -33.81 -1.75
C PRO A 341 -2.26 -33.62 -2.81
N LEU A 342 -1.86 -32.36 -3.03
CA LEU A 342 -0.74 -31.96 -3.88
C LEU A 342 0.38 -31.43 -2.99
N PRO A 343 1.17 -32.32 -2.34
CA PRO A 343 2.10 -31.93 -1.29
C PRO A 343 3.20 -31.00 -1.81
N LEU A 344 3.53 -29.99 -1.01
CA LEU A 344 4.69 -29.13 -1.20
C LEU A 344 5.89 -29.68 -0.42
N LYS A 345 7.10 -29.38 -0.91
CA LYS A 345 8.36 -29.81 -0.29
C LYS A 345 8.47 -29.31 1.15
N GLN A 346 8.67 -30.23 2.09
CA GLN A 346 8.86 -29.88 3.50
C GLN A 346 10.07 -28.96 3.72
N SER A 347 11.11 -29.06 2.88
CA SER A 347 12.28 -28.18 2.91
C SER A 347 11.95 -26.71 2.66
N MET A 348 10.77 -26.40 2.11
CA MET A 348 10.30 -25.04 1.84
C MET A 348 9.37 -24.49 2.93
N ASN A 349 9.03 -25.27 3.96
CA ASN A 349 8.03 -24.90 4.96
C ASN A 349 8.28 -23.54 5.63
N ASN A 350 9.55 -23.19 5.83
CA ASN A 350 9.95 -21.94 6.48
C ASN A 350 10.28 -20.80 5.51
N ILE A 351 10.11 -21.01 4.21
CA ILE A 351 10.39 -20.00 3.17
C ILE A 351 9.14 -19.13 2.98
N PHE A 352 9.31 -17.81 3.02
CA PHE A 352 8.23 -16.86 2.74
C PHE A 352 7.80 -16.93 1.27
N VAL A 353 6.48 -16.83 1.04
CA VAL A 353 5.93 -16.72 -0.31
C VAL A 353 6.30 -15.37 -0.93
N PHE A 354 6.14 -14.27 -0.18
CA PHE A 354 6.37 -12.90 -0.67
C PHE A 354 7.76 -12.38 -0.30
N ARG A 355 8.78 -12.73 -1.09
CA ARG A 355 10.19 -12.36 -0.82
C ARG A 355 10.65 -11.07 -1.51
N ARG A 356 11.52 -10.30 -0.86
CA ARG A 356 12.12 -9.10 -1.46
C ARG A 356 13.20 -9.47 -2.47
N ALA A 357 13.50 -8.54 -3.38
CA ALA A 357 14.65 -8.64 -4.26
C ALA A 357 15.90 -8.13 -3.53
N THR A 358 17.03 -8.72 -3.85
CA THR A 358 18.35 -8.34 -3.38
C THR A 358 19.21 -7.98 -4.58
N LYS A 359 19.99 -6.91 -4.44
CA LYS A 359 20.87 -6.44 -5.48
C LYS A 359 22.13 -7.31 -5.52
N THR A 360 22.48 -7.79 -6.71
CA THR A 360 23.68 -8.59 -6.96
C THR A 360 24.91 -7.69 -7.20
N SER A 361 26.10 -8.28 -7.11
CA SER A 361 27.37 -7.61 -7.41
C SER A 361 27.45 -7.09 -8.85
N MET A 362 26.75 -7.75 -9.80
CA MET A 362 26.70 -7.34 -11.21
C MET A 362 25.54 -6.37 -11.53
N ASN A 363 25.03 -5.65 -10.53
CA ASN A 363 23.95 -4.65 -10.70
C ASN A 363 22.61 -5.23 -11.20
N GLY A 364 22.44 -6.56 -11.21
CA GLY A 364 21.18 -7.26 -11.41
C GLY A 364 20.43 -7.48 -10.10
N TYR A 365 19.21 -8.02 -10.16
CA TYR A 365 18.42 -8.36 -8.97
C TYR A 365 18.10 -9.85 -8.94
N VAL A 366 18.13 -10.43 -7.75
CA VAL A 366 17.68 -11.80 -7.50
C VAL A 366 16.76 -11.84 -6.29
N LEU A 367 15.88 -12.82 -6.23
CA LEU A 367 15.01 -13.00 -5.08
C LEU A 367 15.86 -13.34 -3.84
N SER A 368 15.55 -12.72 -2.70
CA SER A 368 16.23 -13.03 -1.45
C SER A 368 16.04 -14.50 -1.07
N ALA A 369 17.00 -15.06 -0.33
CA ALA A 369 16.89 -16.43 0.16
C ALA A 369 15.61 -16.63 0.99
N ASN A 370 15.35 -15.74 1.95
CA ASN A 370 14.16 -15.81 2.79
C ASN A 370 13.78 -14.49 3.49
N GLU A 371 13.95 -13.34 2.84
CA GLU A 371 13.56 -12.05 3.42
C GLU A 371 12.24 -11.58 2.81
N GLN A 372 11.24 -11.28 3.63
CA GLN A 372 9.93 -10.83 3.15
C GLN A 372 9.97 -9.43 2.50
N ILE A 373 9.05 -9.17 1.57
CA ILE A 373 8.73 -7.80 1.17
C ILE A 373 8.21 -7.02 2.38
N THR A 374 8.49 -5.72 2.42
CA THR A 374 8.00 -4.88 3.53
C THR A 374 6.57 -4.41 3.26
N TYR A 375 5.83 -4.09 4.32
CA TYR A 375 4.50 -3.47 4.20
C TYR A 375 4.53 -2.20 3.34
N ASN A 376 5.59 -1.40 3.47
CA ASN A 376 5.74 -0.16 2.71
C ASN A 376 5.90 -0.41 1.21
N MET A 377 6.62 -1.47 0.81
CA MET A 377 6.76 -1.85 -0.59
C MET A 377 5.40 -2.18 -1.20
N ILE A 378 4.68 -3.15 -0.62
CA ILE A 378 3.39 -3.56 -1.17
C ILE A 378 2.35 -2.44 -1.08
N SER A 379 2.33 -1.66 0.01
CA SER A 379 1.44 -0.49 0.12
C SER A 379 1.78 0.59 -0.91
N GLY A 380 3.06 0.83 -1.19
CA GLY A 380 3.52 1.78 -2.21
C GLY A 380 3.08 1.33 -3.60
N TRP A 381 3.28 0.05 -3.93
CA TRP A 381 2.82 -0.55 -5.17
C TRP A 381 1.30 -0.43 -5.33
N THR A 382 0.52 -0.80 -4.31
CA THR A 382 -0.95 -0.70 -4.35
C THR A 382 -1.42 0.74 -4.55
N LYS A 383 -0.84 1.72 -3.82
CA LYS A 383 -1.17 3.14 -3.96
C LYS A 383 -0.89 3.62 -5.39
N LYS A 384 0.30 3.31 -5.92
CA LYS A 384 0.73 3.76 -7.26
C LYS A 384 -0.08 3.10 -8.38
N LEU A 385 -0.36 1.81 -8.26
CA LEU A 385 -1.17 1.08 -9.24
C LEU A 385 -2.62 1.54 -9.23
N GLY A 386 -3.19 1.85 -8.07
CA GLY A 386 -4.52 2.46 -7.98
C GLY A 386 -4.56 3.87 -8.62
N GLU A 387 -3.49 4.66 -8.45
CA GLU A 387 -3.35 5.96 -9.11
C GLU A 387 -3.34 5.84 -10.64
N LEU A 388 -2.60 4.84 -11.17
CA LEU A 388 -2.49 4.53 -12.60
C LEU A 388 -3.77 3.93 -13.18
N ALA A 389 -4.51 3.14 -12.38
CA ALA A 389 -5.83 2.63 -12.71
C ALA A 389 -6.88 3.76 -12.80
N GLY A 390 -6.49 4.97 -12.42
CA GLY A 390 -7.28 6.18 -12.55
C GLY A 390 -8.17 6.46 -11.35
N PHE A 391 -8.03 5.78 -10.21
CA PHE A 391 -8.84 6.06 -9.02
C PHE A 391 -8.61 7.46 -8.46
N GLY A 392 -9.69 8.11 -8.03
CA GLY A 392 -9.63 9.48 -7.48
C GLY A 392 -9.25 9.48 -6.01
N VAL A 393 -9.59 8.39 -5.33
CA VAL A 393 -9.23 8.14 -3.95
C VAL A 393 -8.01 7.24 -3.89
N VAL A 394 -7.12 7.52 -2.93
CA VAL A 394 -5.93 6.70 -2.69
C VAL A 394 -6.34 5.32 -2.19
N VAL A 395 -5.99 4.29 -2.97
CA VAL A 395 -6.15 2.89 -2.58
C VAL A 395 -5.16 2.53 -1.48
N ILE A 396 -5.64 1.85 -0.44
CA ILE A 396 -4.80 1.22 0.59
C ILE A 396 -5.18 -0.25 0.73
N LEU A 397 -4.29 -1.08 1.27
CA LEU A 397 -4.54 -2.51 1.44
C LEU A 397 -5.83 -2.82 2.23
N TYR A 398 -6.20 -1.95 3.17
CA TYR A 398 -7.43 -2.09 3.95
C TYR A 398 -8.72 -1.85 3.15
N THR A 399 -8.70 -1.23 1.96
CA THR A 399 -9.94 -1.02 1.18
C THR A 399 -10.59 -2.34 0.78
N LEU A 400 -9.79 -3.38 0.52
CA LEU A 400 -10.27 -4.74 0.26
C LEU A 400 -10.80 -5.41 1.52
N ARG A 401 -10.15 -5.20 2.67
CA ARG A 401 -10.63 -5.72 3.95
C ARG A 401 -11.95 -5.08 4.38
N TYR A 402 -12.11 -3.77 4.15
CA TYR A 402 -13.39 -3.08 4.35
C TYR A 402 -14.45 -3.69 3.44
N ASN A 403 -14.15 -3.86 2.15
CA ASN A 403 -15.08 -4.49 1.22
C ASN A 403 -15.50 -5.89 1.69
N ALA A 404 -14.54 -6.76 1.97
CA ALA A 404 -14.79 -8.12 2.44
C ALA A 404 -15.71 -8.13 3.67
N GLY A 405 -15.39 -7.32 4.69
CA GLY A 405 -16.21 -7.25 5.90
C GLY A 405 -17.65 -6.79 5.63
N ASN A 406 -17.85 -5.82 4.73
CA ASN A 406 -19.19 -5.33 4.37
C ASN A 406 -19.95 -6.33 3.49
N GLU A 407 -19.28 -7.07 2.60
CA GLU A 407 -19.91 -8.13 1.80
C GLU A 407 -20.29 -9.34 2.68
N PHE A 408 -19.45 -9.70 3.66
CA PHE A 408 -19.77 -10.74 4.63
C PHE A 408 -20.98 -10.37 5.48
N ASP A 409 -21.05 -9.12 5.94
CA ASP A 409 -22.16 -8.58 6.72
C ASP A 409 -23.51 -8.62 5.97
N GLN A 410 -23.48 -8.46 4.65
CA GLN A 410 -24.67 -8.48 3.80
C GLN A 410 -25.04 -9.88 3.31
N CYS A 411 -24.19 -10.89 3.53
CA CYS A 411 -24.39 -12.23 3.04
C CYS A 411 -25.30 -13.02 4.00
N PRO A 412 -26.47 -13.52 3.56
CA PRO A 412 -27.38 -14.25 4.45
C PRO A 412 -26.80 -15.58 4.96
N ASN A 413 -25.77 -16.11 4.29
CA ASN A 413 -25.11 -17.36 4.65
C ASN A 413 -23.93 -17.17 5.62
N ILE A 414 -23.60 -15.93 6.00
CA ILE A 414 -22.50 -15.63 6.90
C ILE A 414 -23.08 -15.05 8.18
N SER A 415 -22.93 -15.76 9.29
CA SER A 415 -23.31 -15.25 10.61
C SER A 415 -22.34 -14.17 11.08
N ASP A 416 -22.80 -13.35 12.02
CA ASP A 416 -21.96 -12.38 12.74
C ASP A 416 -20.72 -13.04 13.37
N GLY A 417 -20.89 -14.24 13.92
CA GLY A 417 -19.81 -15.06 14.48
C GLY A 417 -18.77 -15.43 13.41
N LEU A 418 -19.21 -15.92 12.25
CA LEU A 418 -18.30 -16.27 11.15
C LEU A 418 -17.60 -15.04 10.57
N ARG A 419 -18.32 -13.92 10.37
CA ARG A 419 -17.71 -12.63 9.98
C ARG A 419 -16.63 -12.21 10.97
N ASN A 420 -16.91 -12.32 12.27
CA ASN A 420 -15.97 -11.96 13.33
C ASN A 420 -14.76 -12.92 13.35
N LEU A 421 -14.96 -14.22 13.11
CA LEU A 421 -13.87 -15.19 12.96
C LEU A 421 -12.97 -14.83 11.77
N MET A 422 -13.54 -14.62 10.58
CA MET A 422 -12.82 -14.28 9.35
C MET A 422 -12.03 -12.97 9.49
N LEU A 423 -12.66 -11.94 10.05
CA LEU A 423 -12.00 -10.67 10.33
C LEU A 423 -11.11 -10.71 11.58
N GLN A 424 -11.11 -11.79 12.36
CA GLN A 424 -10.38 -11.91 13.62
C GLN A 424 -10.73 -10.75 14.58
N HIS A 425 -12.03 -10.55 14.80
CA HIS A 425 -12.61 -9.62 15.75
C HIS A 425 -13.20 -10.40 16.93
N ALA A 426 -13.03 -9.87 18.15
CA ALA A 426 -13.63 -10.49 19.34
C ALA A 426 -15.16 -10.34 19.35
N ASN A 427 -15.68 -9.26 18.77
CA ASN A 427 -17.11 -8.98 18.64
C ASN A 427 -17.38 -7.98 17.52
N SER A 428 -18.68 -7.82 17.21
CA SER A 428 -19.19 -6.96 16.14
C SER A 428 -18.90 -5.47 16.35
N ARG A 429 -18.69 -5.00 17.59
CA ARG A 429 -18.38 -3.58 17.87
C ARG A 429 -17.13 -3.10 17.17
N THR A 430 -16.14 -3.98 17.01
CA THR A 430 -14.90 -3.65 16.28
C THR A 430 -15.23 -3.42 14.79
N PHE A 431 -16.04 -4.30 14.20
CA PHE A 431 -16.49 -4.15 12.83
C PHE A 431 -17.31 -2.87 12.65
N GLU A 432 -18.36 -2.66 13.44
CA GLU A 432 -19.25 -1.49 13.38
C GLU A 432 -18.50 -0.14 13.50
N LYS A 433 -17.49 -0.11 14.38
CA LYS A 433 -16.74 1.12 14.67
C LYS A 433 -15.67 1.40 13.62
N HIS A 434 -14.98 0.38 13.11
CA HIS A 434 -13.74 0.54 12.35
C HIS A 434 -13.79 0.04 10.90
N TYR A 435 -14.77 -0.80 10.53
CA TYR A 435 -14.81 -1.48 9.23
C TYR A 435 -16.12 -1.27 8.46
N LEU A 436 -17.24 -1.10 9.16
CA LEU A 436 -18.52 -0.79 8.54
C LEU A 436 -18.43 0.52 7.73
N GLY A 437 -18.84 0.44 6.47
CA GLY A 437 -18.79 1.56 5.53
C GLY A 437 -19.65 2.73 6.01
N ARG A 438 -19.14 3.96 5.88
CA ARG A 438 -19.92 5.19 6.13
C ARG A 438 -20.58 5.73 4.87
N VAL A 439 -20.14 5.26 3.71
CA VAL A 439 -20.83 5.46 2.44
C VAL A 439 -21.80 4.29 2.30
N VAL A 440 -23.09 4.55 2.52
CA VAL A 440 -24.12 3.52 2.59
C VAL A 440 -24.51 3.06 1.18
N PRO A 441 -24.22 1.81 0.77
CA PRO A 441 -24.45 1.33 -0.59
C PRO A 441 -25.88 0.77 -0.78
N VAL A 442 -26.88 1.41 -0.16
CA VAL A 442 -28.28 0.98 -0.16
C VAL A 442 -29.15 2.09 -0.72
N ASP A 443 -30.05 1.74 -1.65
CA ASP A 443 -31.04 2.68 -2.18
C ASP A 443 -32.15 2.90 -1.14
N THR A 444 -31.90 3.81 -0.20
CA THR A 444 -32.79 4.06 0.93
C THR A 444 -34.18 4.53 0.50
N MET A 445 -34.26 5.25 -0.64
CA MET A 445 -35.54 5.72 -1.15
C MET A 445 -36.37 4.56 -1.70
N ALA A 446 -35.75 3.64 -2.45
CA ALA A 446 -36.42 2.44 -2.91
C ALA A 446 -36.90 1.57 -1.73
N VAL A 447 -36.09 1.42 -0.67
CA VAL A 447 -36.48 0.70 0.54
C VAL A 447 -37.73 1.30 1.19
N VAL A 448 -37.71 2.61 1.50
CA VAL A 448 -38.85 3.29 2.15
C VAL A 448 -40.10 3.29 1.25
N SER A 449 -39.89 3.33 -0.07
CA SER A 449 -41.00 3.29 -1.05
C SER A 449 -41.47 1.87 -1.39
N HIS A 450 -40.91 0.82 -0.77
CA HIS A 450 -41.17 -0.58 -1.11
C HIS A 450 -40.96 -0.90 -2.61
N LYS A 451 -39.95 -0.29 -3.23
CA LYS A 451 -39.56 -0.49 -4.63
C LYS A 451 -38.31 -1.34 -4.76
N GLU A 452 -38.08 -1.86 -5.97
CA GLU A 452 -36.84 -2.52 -6.31
C GLU A 452 -35.66 -1.54 -6.20
N GLN A 453 -34.60 -1.98 -5.52
CA GLN A 453 -33.41 -1.17 -5.28
C GLN A 453 -32.47 -1.19 -6.49
N GLN A 454 -31.87 -0.05 -6.80
CA GLN A 454 -30.83 0.06 -7.83
C GLN A 454 -29.45 -0.42 -7.34
N LYS A 455 -29.34 -1.69 -6.94
CA LYS A 455 -28.15 -2.24 -6.25
C LYS A 455 -26.86 -2.06 -7.05
N ALA A 456 -26.89 -2.30 -8.36
CA ALA A 456 -25.71 -2.16 -9.22
C ALA A 456 -25.19 -0.71 -9.27
N LEU A 457 -26.10 0.25 -9.43
CA LEU A 457 -25.77 1.67 -9.41
C LEU A 457 -25.23 2.10 -8.04
N MET A 458 -25.87 1.67 -6.95
CA MET A 458 -25.43 2.00 -5.59
C MET A 458 -24.03 1.45 -5.29
N ARG A 459 -23.76 0.19 -5.67
CA ARG A 459 -22.42 -0.40 -5.56
C ARG A 459 -21.39 0.41 -6.34
N GLN A 460 -21.67 0.74 -7.60
CA GLN A 460 -20.76 1.54 -8.43
C GLN A 460 -20.53 2.95 -7.87
N ALA A 461 -21.57 3.64 -7.41
CA ALA A 461 -21.50 5.01 -6.92
C ALA A 461 -20.82 5.11 -5.54
N CYS A 462 -20.92 4.05 -4.74
CA CYS A 462 -20.39 4.02 -3.37
C CYS A 462 -19.01 3.35 -3.25
N SER A 463 -18.51 2.69 -4.30
CA SER A 463 -17.17 2.10 -4.33
C SER A 463 -16.08 3.17 -4.45
N ILE A 464 -14.80 2.77 -4.45
CA ILE A 464 -13.70 3.70 -4.80
C ILE A 464 -13.68 4.04 -6.31
N GLY A 465 -14.22 3.15 -7.13
CA GLY A 465 -14.22 3.24 -8.59
C GLY A 465 -15.17 4.22 -9.22
N TYR A 466 -16.16 4.73 -8.47
CA TYR A 466 -17.08 5.78 -8.94
C TYR A 466 -16.33 6.98 -9.56
N SER A 467 -15.14 7.25 -9.02
CA SER A 467 -14.29 8.37 -9.41
C SER A 467 -13.25 8.00 -10.46
N ALA A 468 -13.18 6.75 -10.90
CA ALA A 468 -12.09 6.27 -11.76
C ALA A 468 -12.14 6.92 -13.15
N SER A 469 -11.01 7.45 -13.60
CA SER A 469 -10.88 8.01 -14.94
C SER A 469 -9.46 7.86 -15.47
N LYS A 470 -9.35 7.36 -16.71
CA LYS A 470 -8.07 7.31 -17.45
C LYS A 470 -7.53 8.70 -17.81
N ARG A 471 -8.40 9.73 -17.82
CA ARG A 471 -8.03 11.13 -18.07
C ARG A 471 -7.40 11.82 -16.85
N ARG A 472 -7.51 11.23 -15.65
CA ARG A 472 -6.99 11.86 -14.43
C ARG A 472 -5.44 11.92 -14.48
N PRO A 473 -4.82 13.09 -14.23
CA PRO A 473 -3.37 13.25 -14.30
C PRO A 473 -2.61 12.30 -13.36
N THR A 474 -1.69 11.51 -13.91
CA THR A 474 -0.81 10.58 -13.15
C THR A 474 0.57 11.18 -12.86
N HIS A 475 0.87 12.32 -13.46
CA HIS A 475 2.09 13.10 -13.32
C HIS A 475 1.77 14.60 -13.42
N LEU A 476 2.69 15.43 -12.94
CA LEU A 476 2.64 16.88 -13.14
C LEU A 476 3.13 17.22 -14.55
N THR A 477 2.61 18.29 -15.13
CA THR A 477 3.19 18.86 -16.37
C THR A 477 4.61 19.37 -16.12
N ALA A 478 5.39 19.57 -17.19
CA ALA A 478 6.75 20.10 -17.08
C ALA A 478 6.76 21.47 -16.38
N GLU A 479 5.79 22.32 -16.68
CA GLU A 479 5.60 23.64 -16.06
C GLU A 479 5.24 23.52 -14.58
N GLN A 480 4.28 22.67 -14.22
CA GLN A 480 3.90 22.42 -12.83
C GLN A 480 5.04 21.80 -12.00
N SER A 481 5.90 21.01 -12.64
CA SER A 481 7.08 20.43 -12.00
C SER A 481 8.22 21.45 -11.86
N ALA A 482 8.32 22.41 -12.80
CA ALA A 482 9.30 23.48 -12.79
C ALA A 482 8.97 24.55 -11.75
N SER A 483 7.68 24.89 -11.57
CA SER A 483 7.23 25.89 -10.59
C SER A 483 7.57 25.55 -9.13
N VAL A 484 7.83 24.26 -8.85
CA VAL A 484 8.34 23.82 -7.53
C VAL A 484 9.69 24.44 -7.19
N ASN A 485 10.48 24.85 -8.20
CA ASN A 485 11.74 25.52 -7.95
C ASN A 485 11.53 26.94 -7.40
N ASP A 486 10.39 27.57 -7.63
CA ASP A 486 10.09 28.95 -7.20
C ASP A 486 9.64 29.03 -5.73
N ASP A 487 9.49 27.90 -5.06
CA ASP A 487 9.12 27.87 -3.64
C ASP A 487 10.16 28.62 -2.78
N PRO A 488 9.73 29.54 -1.88
CA PRO A 488 10.65 30.36 -1.10
C PRO A 488 11.67 29.56 -0.29
N LYS A 489 11.30 28.37 0.19
CA LYS A 489 12.20 27.51 0.96
C LYS A 489 13.24 26.85 0.06
N ILE A 490 12.86 26.45 -1.16
CA ILE A 490 13.82 25.94 -2.15
C ILE A 490 14.81 27.03 -2.55
N GLN A 491 14.33 28.24 -2.82
CA GLN A 491 15.18 29.38 -3.15
C GLN A 491 16.14 29.71 -2.00
N ASP A 492 15.68 29.67 -0.75
CA ASP A 492 16.53 29.89 0.40
C ASP A 492 17.64 28.83 0.53
N LEU A 493 17.29 27.55 0.37
CA LEU A 493 18.27 26.47 0.40
C LEU A 493 19.28 26.57 -0.75
N LEU A 494 18.85 26.99 -1.95
CA LEU A 494 19.74 27.24 -3.08
C LEU A 494 20.73 28.38 -2.77
N ARG A 495 20.25 29.50 -2.22
CA ARG A 495 21.13 30.59 -1.77
C ARG A 495 22.13 30.13 -0.72
N GLN A 496 21.69 29.36 0.27
CA GLN A 496 22.59 28.80 1.30
C GLN A 496 23.65 27.88 0.70
N ARG A 497 23.29 27.07 -0.31
CA ARG A 497 24.22 26.20 -1.03
C ARG A 497 25.26 27.04 -1.78
N ASP A 498 24.82 28.08 -2.50
CA ASP A 498 25.69 28.89 -3.34
C ASP A 498 26.66 29.73 -2.47
N VAL A 499 26.22 30.24 -1.31
CA VAL A 499 27.08 30.89 -0.30
C VAL A 499 28.12 29.93 0.29
N LEU A 500 27.80 28.65 0.42
CA LEU A 500 28.78 27.66 0.90
C LEU A 500 29.75 27.24 -0.19
N LEU A 501 29.31 27.19 -1.45
CA LEU A 501 30.19 26.96 -2.59
C LEU A 501 31.19 28.10 -2.76
N SER A 502 30.77 29.36 -2.56
CA SER A 502 31.66 30.53 -2.67
C SER A 502 32.73 30.60 -1.57
N LYS A 503 32.51 29.93 -0.43
CA LYS A 503 33.50 29.81 0.68
C LYS A 503 34.59 28.75 0.42
N GLY A 504 34.49 28.00 -0.68
CA GLY A 504 35.47 26.99 -1.08
C GLY A 504 35.29 25.64 -0.37
N ASN A 505 35.53 24.55 -1.09
CA ASN A 505 35.27 23.18 -0.63
C ASN A 505 36.43 22.56 0.19
N LYS A 506 37.18 23.39 0.92
CA LYS A 506 38.46 22.98 1.54
C LYS A 506 38.33 22.26 2.88
N SER A 507 37.16 22.31 3.52
CA SER A 507 36.93 21.72 4.85
C SER A 507 35.84 20.64 4.80
N ASP A 508 36.05 19.55 5.54
CA ASP A 508 35.06 18.48 5.71
C ASP A 508 33.73 18.98 6.28
N ARG A 509 33.76 20.01 7.13
CA ARG A 509 32.53 20.64 7.65
C ARG A 509 31.70 21.29 6.53
N VAL A 510 32.36 21.90 5.54
CA VAL A 510 31.69 22.51 4.39
C VAL A 510 31.14 21.42 3.46
N ARG A 511 31.92 20.35 3.20
CA ARG A 511 31.46 19.18 2.42
C ARG A 511 30.20 18.53 3.00
N ILE A 512 30.21 18.25 4.31
CA ILE A 512 29.06 17.66 5.01
C ILE A 512 27.83 18.58 4.91
N ARG A 513 28.02 19.89 5.11
CA ARG A 513 26.92 20.86 5.04
C ARG A 513 26.35 21.01 3.63
N LEU A 514 27.19 21.01 2.60
CA LEU A 514 26.78 21.00 1.20
C LEU A 514 25.99 19.74 0.85
N SER A 515 26.47 18.57 1.28
CA SER A 515 25.75 17.29 1.11
C SER A 515 24.38 17.34 1.78
N LYS A 516 24.29 17.86 3.01
CA LYS A 516 23.03 18.02 3.75
C LYS A 516 22.05 18.94 3.02
N ILE A 517 22.48 20.13 2.63
CA ILE A 517 21.63 21.09 1.92
C ILE A 517 21.16 20.52 0.57
N SER A 518 22.02 19.79 -0.14
CA SER A 518 21.65 19.16 -1.41
C SER A 518 20.56 18.09 -1.22
N LYS A 519 20.68 17.27 -0.17
CA LYS A 519 19.64 16.31 0.23
C LYS A 519 18.35 17.00 0.66
N ASP A 520 18.44 18.10 1.42
CA ASP A 520 17.28 18.88 1.84
C ASP A 520 16.54 19.49 0.65
N ILE A 521 17.27 20.02 -0.35
CA ILE A 521 16.68 20.52 -1.60
C ILE A 521 15.95 19.40 -2.33
N GLN A 522 16.57 18.24 -2.51
CA GLN A 522 15.96 17.10 -3.21
C GLN A 522 14.69 16.62 -2.49
N SER A 523 14.78 16.43 -1.18
CA SER A 523 13.66 15.99 -0.33
C SER A 523 12.50 16.99 -0.35
N GLU A 524 12.79 18.28 -0.25
CA GLU A 524 11.77 19.33 -0.25
C GLU A 524 11.11 19.47 -1.64
N LYS A 525 11.88 19.36 -2.74
CA LYS A 525 11.32 19.29 -4.10
C LYS A 525 10.41 18.08 -4.29
N ALA A 526 10.83 16.90 -3.83
CA ALA A 526 10.02 15.69 -3.92
C ALA A 526 8.71 15.85 -3.14
N ARG A 527 8.75 16.41 -1.93
CA ARG A 527 7.58 16.71 -1.11
C ARG A 527 6.62 17.68 -1.79
N LEU A 528 7.14 18.79 -2.33
CA LEU A 528 6.33 19.80 -3.03
C LEU A 528 5.69 19.23 -4.28
N ARG A 529 6.42 18.43 -5.08
CA ARG A 529 5.85 17.72 -6.24
C ARG A 529 4.73 16.77 -5.85
N ARG A 530 4.91 15.96 -4.79
CA ARG A 530 3.85 15.07 -4.28
C ARG A 530 2.62 15.88 -3.87
N LYS A 531 2.81 16.93 -3.05
CA LYS A 531 1.72 17.81 -2.60
C LYS A 531 0.98 18.47 -3.77
N HIS A 532 1.71 19.01 -4.74
CA HIS A 532 1.13 19.67 -5.91
C HIS A 532 0.37 18.65 -6.77
N LYS A 533 0.90 17.45 -6.98
CA LYS A 533 0.22 16.38 -7.71
C LYS A 533 -1.09 15.99 -7.03
N ASP A 534 -1.08 15.83 -5.70
CA ASP A 534 -2.28 15.49 -4.94
C ASP A 534 -3.34 16.60 -5.04
N GLN A 535 -2.92 17.87 -5.02
CA GLN A 535 -3.82 19.01 -5.21
C GLN A 535 -4.43 19.03 -6.60
N VAL A 536 -3.62 18.89 -7.66
CA VAL A 536 -4.09 18.81 -9.06
C VAL A 536 -5.09 17.68 -9.21
N ARG A 537 -4.76 16.48 -8.72
CA ARG A 537 -5.65 15.31 -8.82
C ARG A 537 -6.96 15.49 -8.05
N LYS A 538 -6.92 16.16 -6.88
CA LYS A 538 -8.10 16.42 -6.04
C LYS A 538 -9.06 17.42 -6.71
N LEU A 539 -8.54 18.46 -7.35
CA LEU A 539 -9.33 19.48 -8.04
C LEU A 539 -9.81 19.03 -9.42
N TRP A 540 -9.03 18.17 -10.08
CA TRP A 540 -9.27 17.73 -11.45
C TRP A 540 -10.69 17.27 -11.73
N SER A 541 -11.29 16.47 -10.84
CA SER A 541 -12.65 15.95 -11.08
C SER A 541 -13.70 17.04 -11.19
N ARG A 542 -13.60 18.11 -10.40
CA ARG A 542 -14.53 19.23 -10.45
C ARG A 542 -14.27 20.08 -11.68
N GLU A 543 -13.01 20.39 -11.95
CA GLU A 543 -12.61 21.23 -13.10
C GLU A 543 -12.98 20.55 -14.42
N GLN A 544 -12.63 19.28 -14.59
CA GLN A 544 -12.96 18.51 -15.79
C GLN A 544 -14.48 18.38 -15.97
N ALA A 545 -15.25 18.19 -14.90
CA ALA A 545 -16.71 18.12 -15.01
C ALA A 545 -17.30 19.42 -15.56
N VAL A 546 -16.83 20.59 -15.09
CA VAL A 546 -17.26 21.88 -15.64
C VAL A 546 -16.90 21.98 -17.12
N THR A 547 -15.65 21.67 -17.50
CA THR A 547 -15.22 21.69 -18.91
C THR A 547 -16.06 20.76 -19.79
N ASP A 548 -16.31 19.55 -19.32
CA ASP A 548 -17.10 18.55 -20.03
C ASP A 548 -18.57 18.99 -20.19
N ILE A 549 -19.16 19.62 -19.16
CA ILE A 549 -20.53 20.17 -19.22
C ILE A 549 -20.62 21.29 -20.25
N GLU A 550 -19.73 22.29 -20.17
CA GLU A 550 -19.72 23.43 -21.09
C GLU A 550 -19.51 22.98 -22.55
N ARG A 551 -18.62 22.02 -22.78
CA ARG A 551 -18.40 21.43 -24.11
C ARG A 551 -19.66 20.76 -24.65
N GLN A 552 -20.29 19.92 -23.84
CA GLN A 552 -21.50 19.22 -24.24
C GLN A 552 -22.65 20.18 -24.54
N LEU A 553 -22.87 21.20 -23.70
CA LEU A 553 -23.89 22.22 -23.94
C LEU A 553 -23.58 23.07 -25.19
N ALA A 554 -22.31 23.24 -25.54
CA ALA A 554 -21.87 23.86 -26.78
C ALA A 554 -21.87 22.93 -28.01
N GLY A 555 -22.38 21.69 -27.88
CA GLY A 555 -22.39 20.69 -28.97
C GLY A 555 -21.01 20.14 -29.35
N LYS A 556 -20.00 20.32 -28.51
CA LYS A 556 -18.63 19.85 -28.72
C LYS A 556 -18.40 18.48 -28.09
N THR A 557 -17.51 17.70 -28.68
CA THR A 557 -17.07 16.42 -28.13
C THR A 557 -16.12 16.59 -26.93
N PHE A 558 -15.96 15.52 -26.16
CA PHE A 558 -14.99 15.46 -25.05
C PHE A 558 -13.57 15.73 -25.53
N GLU A 559 -12.72 16.21 -24.63
CA GLU A 559 -11.29 16.27 -24.88
C GLU A 559 -10.73 14.86 -25.08
N GLU A 560 -10.04 14.67 -26.19
CA GLU A 560 -9.26 13.47 -26.39
C GLU A 560 -8.18 13.40 -25.31
N PRO A 561 -8.07 12.28 -24.60
CA PRO A 561 -6.98 12.09 -23.65
C PRO A 561 -5.65 12.24 -24.38
N PRO A 562 -4.62 12.83 -23.75
CA PRO A 562 -3.29 12.84 -24.33
C PRO A 562 -2.86 11.39 -24.63
N VAL A 563 -2.32 11.18 -25.84
CA VAL A 563 -1.79 9.89 -26.27
C VAL A 563 -0.82 9.41 -25.20
N SER A 564 -1.18 8.33 -24.51
CA SER A 564 -0.27 7.70 -23.56
C SER A 564 0.94 7.20 -24.34
N PRO A 565 2.17 7.29 -23.79
CA PRO A 565 3.31 6.61 -24.41
C PRO A 565 2.91 5.16 -24.66
N SER A 566 3.07 4.74 -25.91
CA SER A 566 2.53 3.50 -26.45
C SER A 566 2.89 2.30 -25.55
N ASP A 567 1.94 1.38 -25.36
CA ASP A 567 2.19 0.05 -24.76
C ASP A 567 3.16 -0.81 -25.61
N GLU A 568 3.68 -0.27 -26.73
CA GLU A 568 4.78 -0.84 -27.49
C GLU A 568 6.01 -1.17 -26.64
N ASP A 569 6.30 -0.38 -25.60
CA ASP A 569 7.42 -0.57 -24.67
C ASP A 569 7.28 -1.78 -23.72
N ALA A 570 6.11 -2.44 -23.69
CA ALA A 570 5.92 -3.59 -22.79
C ALA A 570 6.73 -4.81 -23.27
N HIS A 571 7.41 -5.45 -22.33
CA HIS A 571 8.22 -6.64 -22.60
C HIS A 571 7.34 -7.75 -23.24
N PRO A 572 7.81 -8.51 -24.25
CA PRO A 572 7.00 -9.54 -24.90
C PRO A 572 6.38 -10.55 -23.92
N ALA A 573 7.13 -10.95 -22.89
CA ALA A 573 6.61 -11.80 -21.82
C ALA A 573 5.47 -11.16 -21.01
N GLN A 574 5.51 -9.84 -20.79
CA GLN A 574 4.41 -9.11 -20.12
C GLN A 574 3.16 -9.10 -21.00
N LYS A 575 3.31 -8.83 -22.31
CA LYS A 575 2.21 -8.88 -23.28
C LYS A 575 1.58 -10.28 -23.34
N ARG A 576 2.41 -11.33 -23.34
CA ARG A 576 1.95 -12.73 -23.27
C ARG A 576 1.19 -13.01 -21.97
N LEU A 577 1.76 -12.63 -20.82
CA LEU A 577 1.13 -12.78 -19.51
C LEU A 577 -0.24 -12.10 -19.47
N TYR A 578 -0.33 -10.85 -19.90
CA TYR A 578 -1.58 -10.12 -19.96
C TYR A 578 -2.60 -10.84 -20.85
N LYS A 579 -2.23 -11.18 -22.08
CA LYS A 579 -3.10 -11.89 -23.03
C LYS A 579 -3.63 -13.21 -22.45
N ALA A 580 -2.78 -13.99 -21.79
CA ALA A 580 -3.16 -15.28 -21.21
C ALA A 580 -4.13 -15.11 -20.01
N LEU A 581 -3.90 -14.12 -19.14
CA LEU A 581 -4.78 -13.83 -18.00
C LEU A 581 -6.12 -13.22 -18.43
N THR A 582 -6.15 -12.46 -19.52
CA THR A 582 -7.39 -11.86 -20.07
C THR A 582 -8.06 -12.71 -21.14
N ALA A 583 -7.56 -13.91 -21.43
CA ALA A 583 -8.19 -14.80 -22.40
C ALA A 583 -9.65 -15.06 -21.98
N PRO A 584 -10.62 -14.99 -22.90
CA PRO A 584 -12.03 -15.22 -22.58
C PRO A 584 -12.29 -16.67 -22.18
N ALA A 585 -13.40 -16.90 -21.48
CA ALA A 585 -13.87 -18.26 -21.21
C ALA A 585 -14.15 -19.02 -22.51
N THR A 586 -13.89 -20.32 -22.46
CA THR A 586 -14.08 -21.27 -23.54
C THR A 586 -15.31 -22.14 -23.25
N SER A 587 -15.71 -22.99 -24.20
CA SER A 587 -16.95 -23.77 -24.12
C SER A 587 -16.76 -25.21 -23.63
N THR A 588 -15.52 -25.72 -23.59
CA THR A 588 -15.22 -27.11 -23.20
C THR A 588 -14.26 -27.19 -22.03
N ILE A 589 -14.27 -28.29 -21.30
CA ILE A 589 -13.41 -28.45 -20.12
C ILE A 589 -11.93 -28.58 -20.52
N GLU A 590 -11.65 -29.26 -21.62
CA GLU A 590 -10.30 -29.42 -22.16
C GLU A 590 -9.71 -28.08 -22.59
N SER A 591 -10.53 -27.22 -23.23
CA SER A 591 -10.11 -25.88 -23.61
C SER A 591 -9.91 -24.96 -22.41
N GLU A 592 -10.69 -25.12 -21.34
CA GLU A 592 -10.46 -24.40 -20.07
C GLU A 592 -9.16 -24.85 -19.40
N TYR A 593 -8.85 -26.15 -19.41
CA TYR A 593 -7.57 -26.65 -18.90
C TYR A 593 -6.40 -26.09 -19.70
N TYR A 594 -6.49 -26.06 -21.04
CA TYR A 594 -5.47 -25.43 -21.87
C TYR A 594 -5.31 -23.93 -21.56
N ARG A 595 -6.42 -23.20 -21.45
CA ARG A 595 -6.45 -21.77 -21.10
C ARG A 595 -5.79 -21.50 -19.75
N ARG A 596 -6.12 -22.30 -18.72
CA ARG A 596 -5.50 -22.24 -17.41
C ARG A 596 -4.01 -22.53 -17.47
N ASN A 597 -3.62 -23.59 -18.18
CA ASN A 597 -2.23 -24.02 -18.27
C ASN A 597 -1.37 -22.97 -18.99
N ASP A 598 -1.85 -22.37 -20.08
CA ASP A 598 -1.15 -21.28 -20.77
C ASP A 598 -0.99 -20.03 -19.87
N ALA A 599 -2.00 -19.71 -19.04
CA ALA A 599 -1.88 -18.66 -18.04
C ALA A 599 -0.81 -18.98 -16.98
N ILE A 600 -0.78 -20.20 -16.44
CA ILE A 600 0.24 -20.66 -15.48
C ILE A 600 1.64 -20.61 -16.12
N LEU A 601 1.81 -21.12 -17.34
CA LEU A 601 3.07 -21.08 -18.08
C LEU A 601 3.55 -19.64 -18.35
N SER A 602 2.62 -18.74 -18.63
CA SER A 602 2.92 -17.33 -18.84
C SER A 602 3.37 -16.64 -17.55
N VAL A 603 2.81 -17.00 -16.39
CA VAL A 603 3.30 -16.57 -15.07
C VAL A 603 4.72 -17.08 -14.82
N ILE A 604 4.97 -18.38 -15.03
CA ILE A 604 6.31 -18.99 -14.87
C ILE A 604 7.35 -18.26 -15.72
N SER A 605 7.03 -18.03 -16.99
CA SER A 605 7.90 -17.34 -17.94
C SER A 605 8.19 -15.91 -17.51
N TYR A 606 7.18 -15.20 -16.98
CA TYR A 606 7.34 -13.81 -16.55
C TYR A 606 8.11 -13.67 -15.23
N CYS A 607 7.98 -14.60 -14.29
CA CYS A 607 8.73 -14.58 -13.03
C CYS A 607 10.24 -14.56 -13.23
N SER A 608 10.73 -15.15 -14.33
CA SER A 608 12.16 -15.18 -14.69
C SER A 608 12.69 -13.85 -15.23
N ILE A 609 11.82 -12.88 -15.53
CA ILE A 609 12.20 -11.62 -16.17
C ILE A 609 12.64 -10.61 -15.11
N GLN A 610 13.79 -9.96 -15.34
CA GLN A 610 14.18 -8.76 -14.59
C GLN A 610 13.63 -7.53 -15.32
N GLU A 611 12.76 -6.74 -14.68
CA GLU A 611 12.25 -5.54 -15.35
C GLU A 611 13.31 -4.43 -15.32
N PRO A 612 13.47 -3.67 -16.43
CA PRO A 612 14.42 -2.58 -16.49
C PRO A 612 14.02 -1.42 -15.56
N PRO A 613 14.98 -0.63 -15.03
CA PRO A 613 14.64 0.55 -14.26
C PRO A 613 13.77 1.53 -15.07
N LEU A 614 12.92 2.31 -14.41
CA LEU A 614 12.24 3.42 -15.07
C LEU A 614 13.30 4.42 -15.59
N PRO A 615 13.18 4.92 -16.83
CA PRO A 615 14.05 5.97 -17.31
C PRO A 615 14.00 7.17 -16.36
N PRO A 616 15.13 7.85 -16.07
CA PRO A 616 15.07 9.14 -15.42
C PRO A 616 14.11 10.03 -16.21
N MET A 617 13.20 10.74 -15.54
CA MET A 617 12.36 11.74 -16.20
C MET A 617 13.28 12.67 -17.00
N THR A 618 13.34 12.46 -18.32
CA THR A 618 14.10 13.30 -19.23
C THR A 618 13.52 14.69 -19.04
N ARG A 619 14.35 15.64 -18.60
CA ARG A 619 14.02 17.05 -18.80
C ARG A 619 13.85 17.17 -20.30
N TYR A 620 12.62 17.26 -20.79
CA TYR A 620 12.37 17.80 -22.11
C TYR A 620 13.05 19.16 -22.07
N LYS A 621 14.24 19.27 -22.68
CA LYS A 621 14.86 20.55 -22.94
C LYS A 621 13.79 21.28 -23.75
N ALA A 622 13.23 22.34 -23.17
CA ALA A 622 12.43 23.26 -23.94
C ALA A 622 13.24 23.56 -25.20
N VAL A 623 12.72 23.15 -26.36
CA VAL A 623 13.24 23.64 -27.63
C VAL A 623 12.97 25.13 -27.54
N ALA A 624 14.01 25.89 -27.20
CA ALA A 624 13.97 27.31 -27.27
C ALA A 624 13.72 27.63 -28.74
N THR A 625 12.48 27.91 -29.08
CA THR A 625 12.12 28.55 -30.33
C THR A 625 12.86 29.88 -30.30
N ARG A 626 14.03 29.91 -30.94
CA ARG A 626 14.73 31.16 -31.24
C ARG A 626 13.75 31.96 -32.08
N LYS A 627 13.07 32.94 -31.47
CA LYS A 627 12.51 34.07 -32.19
C LYS A 627 13.71 34.76 -32.84
N ASN A 628 13.97 34.43 -34.09
CA ASN A 628 14.82 35.25 -34.94
C ASN A 628 14.11 36.59 -35.09
N VAL A 629 14.62 37.60 -34.40
CA VAL A 629 14.37 39.00 -34.74
C VAL A 629 15.15 39.23 -36.03
N THR A 630 14.48 39.19 -37.17
CA THR A 630 14.99 39.70 -38.43
C THR A 630 14.88 41.22 -38.40
N ASN A 631 16.02 41.91 -38.25
CA ASN A 631 16.17 43.26 -38.77
C ASN A 631 16.17 43.17 -40.31
N PRO A 632 15.45 44.07 -41.00
CA PRO A 632 15.58 44.25 -42.45
C PRO A 632 16.89 45.00 -42.74
N ASP A 633 17.36 44.86 -43.98
CA ASP A 633 18.59 45.42 -44.57
C ASP A 633 19.74 44.40 -44.63
N ASP A 634 19.82 43.63 -45.73
CA ASP A 634 20.70 44.02 -46.83
C ASP A 634 20.46 43.14 -48.07
N ASN A 635 20.55 43.75 -49.24
CA ASN A 635 20.41 43.12 -50.54
C ASN A 635 21.61 42.21 -50.84
N THR A 636 21.39 41.06 -51.49
CA THR A 636 22.09 40.72 -52.75
C THR A 636 21.60 39.37 -53.30
N ALA A 637 21.45 39.38 -54.62
CA ALA A 637 20.96 38.29 -55.45
C ALA A 637 21.89 37.06 -55.46
N ASN A 638 21.31 35.87 -55.70
CA ASN A 638 21.64 35.09 -56.88
C ASN A 638 20.70 33.89 -57.06
N ASP A 639 20.25 33.76 -58.30
CA ASP A 639 19.45 32.70 -58.90
C ASP A 639 20.03 31.29 -58.76
N ALA A 640 19.15 30.29 -58.71
CA ALA A 640 19.15 29.14 -59.64
C ALA A 640 17.97 28.18 -59.36
N THR A 641 16.89 28.40 -60.12
CA THR A 641 16.13 27.44 -60.95
C THR A 641 15.79 26.01 -60.49
N SER A 642 14.53 25.65 -60.80
CA SER A 642 14.02 24.38 -61.38
C SER A 642 12.93 23.75 -60.52
N SER A 643 11.65 24.15 -60.69
CA SER A 643 10.66 23.54 -61.60
C SER A 643 10.07 22.22 -61.04
N ALA A 644 8.79 21.90 -61.10
CA ALA A 644 7.63 22.54 -61.70
C ALA A 644 6.40 21.64 -61.45
N LEU A 645 5.23 22.27 -61.49
CA LEU A 645 3.89 21.74 -61.80
C LEU A 645 3.26 20.70 -60.84
N GLY A 646 1.99 20.79 -60.49
CA GLY A 646 0.91 21.68 -60.94
C GLY A 646 -0.41 21.20 -60.35
N ASP A 647 -1.20 22.14 -59.86
CA ASP A 647 -2.59 22.40 -60.28
C ASP A 647 -3.50 22.85 -59.13
N ALA A 648 -3.92 24.10 -59.28
CA ALA A 648 -4.93 24.80 -58.54
C ALA A 648 -6.33 24.44 -59.09
N ILE A 649 -7.36 24.66 -58.29
CA ILE A 649 -8.55 25.45 -58.67
C ILE A 649 -9.27 25.90 -57.39
N THR A 650 -9.07 27.19 -57.10
CA THR A 650 -9.99 28.21 -56.61
C THR A 650 -11.44 27.86 -56.27
N SER A 651 -11.91 28.36 -55.12
CA SER A 651 -12.89 29.46 -55.10
C SER A 651 -12.91 30.19 -53.76
N LYS A 652 -12.67 31.51 -53.83
CA LYS A 652 -12.82 32.51 -52.76
C LYS A 652 -14.29 32.92 -52.66
N SER A 653 -14.75 33.26 -51.45
CA SER A 653 -15.76 34.29 -51.27
C SER A 653 -15.58 34.92 -49.89
N CYS A 654 -14.91 36.08 -49.88
CA CYS A 654 -14.99 37.07 -48.81
C CYS A 654 -16.36 37.76 -48.88
N ILE A 655 -17.07 37.92 -47.75
CA ILE A 655 -17.80 39.15 -47.47
C ILE A 655 -17.58 39.50 -46.00
N ALA A 656 -17.26 40.77 -45.80
CA ALA A 656 -16.84 41.38 -44.57
C ALA A 656 -18.00 42.15 -43.90
N VAL A 657 -17.82 42.45 -42.62
CA VAL A 657 -18.35 43.62 -41.88
C VAL A 657 -19.87 43.70 -41.67
N CYS A 658 -20.31 43.58 -40.41
CA CYS A 658 -20.88 44.76 -39.74
C CYS A 658 -20.88 44.63 -38.20
N VAL A 659 -20.26 45.63 -37.59
CA VAL A 659 -20.37 46.00 -36.17
C VAL A 659 -21.80 46.46 -35.90
N ILE A 660 -22.41 46.07 -34.78
CA ILE A 660 -23.23 46.94 -33.91
C ILE A 660 -23.30 46.30 -32.52
N ARG A 661 -22.98 47.11 -31.51
CA ARG A 661 -23.16 46.85 -30.09
C ARG A 661 -24.64 46.67 -29.74
N ARG A 662 -24.95 45.69 -28.89
CA ARG A 662 -25.44 45.94 -27.52
C ARG A 662 -25.14 44.75 -26.63
#